data_AF-A0A7M3MVQ7-F1
#
_entry.id   AF-A0A7M3MVQ7-F1
#
_cell.length_a   1.000
_cell.length_b   1.000
_cell.length_c   1.000
_cell.angle_alpha   90.00
_cell.angle_beta   90.00
_cell.angle_gamma   90.00
#
_symmetry.space_group_name_H-M   'P 1'
#
loop_
_entity.id
_entity.type
_entity.pdbx_description
1 polymer ?
#
loop_
_entity_poly.entity_id
_entity_poly.type
_entity_poly.pdbx_seq_one_letter_code
_entity_poly.pdbx_strand_id
1 'polypeptide(L)'
;MIGINSFPESLTAQCESAQVALPDNNDPVVNPSGLYCVDFTIDPSVTGHPEGISLHLDHTWQGDLSIRIFACGETLMVLTRPGGGNCNGGAPFGSSLSVNGVFTFQDTGPNPDIGLSQNGGDYGLSGDPCNINTVNSFQELADECGSDPYTFTICIGDHALGDIGYASDITPIFDNPPTCGCTDPDASNYNPDADVDDGSCEYPPCEPIASATIENIDCENGTLGNIDLDVTGGSGSYNFSWSPAVSSSAVATDLDAGTYNVTITDVDDPDCVAEFSYQIEETGEMIIDFDIFPTSCALDNGGLQVNPQGSGSYTYTWSGPSQVTGDEASDIEAGIYDLTVVDDITQCETMLSLEVPDSDPLDLTVTTENAKCDGTLGSADITVTGGSGNYTYSWDPEVSTGPSASDLEPDSYTVTVEDSDIANCSNEISFEIEMVGELDLDITIIPTTCGLDNGSVEVAPDGPGPFSYTWTGPTAINGDTGDNLAAGTYELTVTDDQTGCQTETTVEIPDSDPLELSVSKIDAECDGTLGNADLIVTGGSGNYSYAWDPGVSAGSSAIDLEAGIYSVTVEDSDIDLCWDEIIFEIEMAGDLDLDITIEPTTCGLDNGSVDVVPDGPGPFTFVWTGPIAINGDNGDDLAAGTYELTVTDDLTGC
;
A
#
# COMPACT_ATOMS: atom_id res chain seq x y z
N MET A 1 -75.17 42.04 11.84
CA MET A 1 -75.99 41.05 11.12
C MET A 1 -75.08 40.37 10.12
N ILE A 2 -75.15 39.04 10.10
CA ILE A 2 -74.61 38.06 9.13
C ILE A 2 -73.58 38.59 8.11
N GLY A 3 -72.37 38.02 8.16
CA GLY A 3 -71.40 38.04 7.07
C GLY A 3 -70.76 36.66 6.95
N ILE A 4 -70.95 36.02 5.79
CA ILE A 4 -70.32 34.82 5.21
C ILE A 4 -70.93 34.71 3.79
N ASN A 5 -70.24 34.32 2.72
CA ASN A 5 -68.81 34.08 2.53
C ASN A 5 -68.41 34.54 1.10
N SER A 6 -67.12 34.77 0.89
CA SER A 6 -66.54 35.01 -0.44
C SER A 6 -66.67 33.79 -1.35
N PHE A 7 -67.10 34.01 -2.60
CA PHE A 7 -66.89 33.04 -3.68
C PHE A 7 -65.37 32.85 -3.91
N PRO A 8 -64.91 31.65 -4.30
CA PRO A 8 -63.52 31.47 -4.73
C PRO A 8 -63.25 32.28 -6.01
N GLU A 9 -62.11 32.98 -6.04
CA GLU A 9 -61.75 33.91 -7.15
C GLU A 9 -61.56 33.19 -8.51
N SER A 10 -61.51 31.86 -8.53
CA SER A 10 -61.40 31.03 -9.74
C SER A 10 -62.69 30.91 -10.57
N LEU A 11 -63.87 31.22 -10.01
CA LEU A 11 -65.14 31.20 -10.74
C LEU A 11 -65.51 32.55 -11.35
N THR A 12 -65.22 33.65 -10.64
CA THR A 12 -65.46 35.02 -11.14
C THR A 12 -64.55 35.34 -12.33
N ALA A 13 -63.33 34.80 -12.36
CA ALA A 13 -62.33 35.04 -13.41
C ALA A 13 -62.59 34.29 -14.74
N GLN A 14 -63.54 33.36 -14.80
CA GLN A 14 -63.87 32.61 -16.02
C GLN A 14 -65.15 33.10 -16.73
N CYS A 15 -65.83 34.12 -16.17
CA CYS A 15 -66.91 34.83 -16.85
C CYS A 15 -66.45 36.11 -17.58
N GLU A 16 -65.18 36.53 -17.41
CA GLU A 16 -64.60 37.70 -18.11
C GLU A 16 -63.91 37.33 -19.44
N SER A 17 -63.78 36.05 -19.78
CA SER A 17 -63.14 35.57 -21.02
C SER A 17 -64.04 35.65 -22.27
N ALA A 18 -65.35 35.90 -22.10
CA ALA A 18 -66.25 36.25 -23.21
C ALA A 18 -66.01 37.71 -23.64
N GLN A 19 -64.94 37.97 -24.40
CA GLN A 19 -64.63 39.31 -24.91
C GLN A 19 -65.64 39.77 -25.98
N VAL A 20 -66.75 40.35 -25.54
CA VAL A 20 -67.57 41.22 -26.38
C VAL A 20 -66.81 42.54 -26.58
N ALA A 21 -66.18 42.70 -27.74
CA ALA A 21 -65.50 43.94 -28.12
C ALA A 21 -66.54 45.02 -28.46
N LEU A 22 -67.15 45.61 -27.43
CA LEU A 22 -68.04 46.76 -27.59
C LEU A 22 -67.25 47.98 -28.07
N PRO A 23 -67.70 48.71 -29.11
CA PRO A 23 -67.20 50.06 -29.37
C PRO A 23 -67.55 50.96 -28.17
N ASP A 24 -66.65 51.90 -27.85
CA ASP A 24 -66.78 52.80 -26.69
C ASP A 24 -68.14 53.53 -26.68
N ASN A 25 -68.89 53.40 -25.58
CA ASN A 25 -70.22 53.98 -25.38
C ASN A 25 -70.28 55.52 -25.45
N ASN A 26 -69.18 56.21 -25.72
CA ASN A 26 -69.10 57.67 -25.78
C ASN A 26 -68.81 58.28 -27.16
N ASP A 27 -68.57 57.50 -28.23
CA ASP A 27 -68.18 58.07 -29.54
C ASP A 27 -69.20 57.78 -30.67
N PRO A 28 -70.04 58.76 -31.08
CA PRO A 28 -71.06 58.55 -32.09
C PRO A 28 -70.46 58.53 -33.51
N VAL A 29 -70.59 57.41 -34.22
CA VAL A 29 -70.16 57.29 -35.63
C VAL A 29 -71.04 58.17 -36.54
N VAL A 30 -70.45 59.22 -37.11
CA VAL A 30 -71.19 60.24 -37.86
C VAL A 30 -71.33 59.90 -39.35
N ASN A 31 -72.54 59.44 -39.74
CA ASN A 31 -73.16 59.64 -41.07
C ASN A 31 -72.55 58.87 -42.27
N PRO A 32 -73.23 58.85 -43.44
CA PRO A 32 -74.49 58.19 -43.79
C PRO A 32 -74.26 56.74 -44.31
N SER A 33 -75.34 55.97 -44.52
CA SER A 33 -75.32 54.64 -45.20
C SER A 33 -74.48 53.52 -44.55
N GLY A 34 -74.17 53.64 -43.25
CA GLY A 34 -73.51 52.59 -42.48
C GLY A 34 -74.48 51.49 -42.03
N LEU A 35 -74.05 50.24 -42.12
CA LEU A 35 -74.63 49.12 -41.38
C LEU A 35 -73.97 49.06 -40.00
N TYR A 36 -74.76 48.97 -38.93
CA TYR A 36 -74.28 48.68 -37.58
C TYR A 36 -74.07 47.18 -37.43
N CYS A 37 -72.80 46.75 -37.53
CA CYS A 37 -72.42 45.35 -37.45
C CYS A 37 -71.87 45.01 -36.05
N VAL A 38 -72.32 43.89 -35.49
CA VAL A 38 -71.81 43.30 -34.24
C VAL A 38 -71.34 41.88 -34.53
N ASP A 39 -70.10 41.57 -34.16
CA ASP A 39 -69.51 40.25 -34.28
C ASP A 39 -69.74 39.45 -32.99
N PHE A 40 -70.20 38.20 -33.14
CA PHE A 40 -70.39 37.25 -32.06
C PHE A 40 -69.48 36.05 -32.29
N THR A 41 -68.55 35.80 -31.36
CA THR A 41 -67.72 34.59 -31.34
C THR A 41 -68.25 33.65 -30.28
N ILE A 42 -68.52 32.40 -30.66
CA ILE A 42 -68.92 31.34 -29.74
C ILE A 42 -67.77 30.34 -29.63
N ASP A 43 -67.39 30.04 -28.38
CA ASP A 43 -66.44 28.98 -28.04
C ASP A 43 -67.23 27.70 -27.70
N PRO A 44 -67.07 26.60 -28.48
CA PRO A 44 -67.80 25.36 -28.26
C PRO A 44 -67.34 24.58 -26.99
N SER A 45 -66.29 25.00 -26.30
CA SER A 45 -65.83 24.36 -25.05
C SER A 45 -66.66 24.72 -23.80
N VAL A 46 -67.67 25.58 -23.92
CA VAL A 46 -68.54 25.99 -22.81
C VAL A 46 -69.74 25.04 -22.68
N THR A 47 -69.86 24.37 -21.53
CA THR A 47 -70.92 23.38 -21.26
C THR A 47 -72.19 24.00 -20.68
N GLY A 48 -73.36 23.63 -21.24
CA GLY A 48 -74.70 24.10 -20.79
C GLY A 48 -75.80 23.96 -21.85
N HIS A 49 -77.01 24.41 -21.54
CA HIS A 49 -78.11 24.58 -22.51
C HIS A 49 -78.35 26.07 -22.82
N PRO A 50 -78.30 26.50 -24.10
CA PRO A 50 -78.61 27.88 -24.47
C PRO A 50 -80.11 28.07 -24.77
N GLU A 51 -80.86 28.76 -23.89
CA GLU A 51 -82.24 29.18 -24.21
C GLU A 51 -82.33 30.44 -25.11
N GLY A 52 -81.18 31.05 -25.40
CA GLY A 52 -80.99 32.06 -26.46
C GLY A 52 -80.35 33.37 -25.99
N ILE A 53 -79.73 34.08 -26.93
CA ILE A 53 -79.27 35.46 -26.73
C ILE A 53 -80.48 36.39 -26.92
N SER A 54 -80.66 37.35 -26.01
CA SER A 54 -81.63 38.44 -26.17
C SER A 54 -80.91 39.74 -26.48
N LEU A 55 -81.08 40.25 -27.70
CA LEU A 55 -80.65 41.60 -28.06
C LEU A 55 -81.76 42.59 -27.73
N HIS A 56 -81.47 43.60 -26.90
CA HIS A 56 -82.35 44.73 -26.66
C HIS A 56 -81.94 45.90 -27.56
N LEU A 57 -82.88 46.37 -28.37
CA LEU A 57 -82.70 47.51 -29.28
C LEU A 57 -83.76 48.55 -28.93
N ASP A 58 -83.33 49.61 -28.26
CA ASP A 58 -84.24 50.68 -27.82
C ASP A 58 -84.49 51.64 -29.00
N HIS A 59 -85.72 51.59 -29.55
CA HIS A 59 -86.12 52.38 -30.71
C HIS A 59 -87.31 53.29 -30.37
N THR A 60 -87.22 54.55 -30.81
CA THR A 60 -88.14 55.64 -30.43
C THR A 60 -89.57 55.49 -30.97
N TRP A 61 -89.83 54.59 -31.94
CA TRP A 61 -91.12 54.50 -32.66
C TRP A 61 -91.81 53.12 -32.69
N GLN A 62 -91.14 52.03 -32.30
CA GLN A 62 -91.77 50.72 -32.09
C GLN A 62 -91.05 50.04 -30.91
N GLY A 63 -91.83 49.51 -29.96
CA GLY A 63 -91.29 48.93 -28.72
C GLY A 63 -90.51 47.63 -28.93
N ASP A 64 -89.87 47.19 -27.84
CA ASP A 64 -88.85 46.14 -27.72
C ASP A 64 -88.91 45.05 -28.79
N LEU A 65 -87.88 44.97 -29.64
CA LEU A 65 -87.70 43.86 -30.58
C LEU A 65 -86.78 42.81 -29.96
N SER A 66 -87.33 41.66 -29.54
CA SER A 66 -86.52 40.52 -29.10
C SER A 66 -86.18 39.62 -30.29
N ILE A 67 -84.90 39.52 -30.63
CA ILE A 67 -84.39 38.61 -31.66
C ILE A 67 -83.69 37.43 -30.97
N ARG A 68 -84.16 36.20 -31.20
CA ARG A 68 -83.43 34.95 -30.86
C ARG A 68 -82.78 34.39 -32.12
N ILE A 69 -81.56 33.87 -31.98
CA ILE A 69 -80.75 33.40 -33.10
C ILE A 69 -80.11 32.06 -32.73
N PHE A 70 -80.15 31.11 -33.66
CA PHE A 70 -79.50 29.81 -33.58
C PHE A 70 -78.67 29.62 -34.85
N ALA A 71 -77.42 29.17 -34.71
CA ALA A 71 -76.50 28.93 -35.82
C ALA A 71 -76.03 27.47 -35.79
N CYS A 72 -76.03 26.80 -36.95
CA CYS A 72 -75.48 25.46 -37.14
C CYS A 72 -74.95 25.32 -38.57
N GLY A 73 -73.63 25.16 -38.71
CA GLY A 73 -72.95 25.15 -40.02
C GLY A 73 -73.29 26.36 -40.89
N GLU A 74 -73.63 26.14 -42.16
CA GLU A 74 -74.06 27.20 -43.09
C GLU A 74 -75.50 27.71 -42.84
N THR A 75 -76.21 27.22 -41.81
CA THR A 75 -77.63 27.54 -41.56
C THR A 75 -77.81 28.45 -40.34
N LEU A 76 -78.46 29.60 -40.54
CA LEU A 76 -78.88 30.51 -39.47
C LEU A 76 -80.41 30.51 -39.33
N MET A 77 -80.90 30.27 -38.12
CA MET A 77 -82.32 30.34 -37.77
C MET A 77 -82.57 31.58 -36.89
N VAL A 78 -83.46 32.48 -37.34
CA VAL A 78 -83.78 33.73 -36.63
C VAL A 78 -85.25 33.75 -36.25
N LEU A 79 -85.52 33.89 -34.95
CA LEU A 79 -86.86 33.97 -34.36
C LEU A 79 -87.06 35.34 -33.72
N THR A 80 -87.74 36.24 -34.43
CA THR A 80 -88.14 37.55 -33.88
C THR A 80 -89.46 37.44 -33.13
N ARG A 81 -89.49 37.90 -31.88
CA ARG A 81 -90.73 38.11 -31.11
C ARG A 81 -90.88 39.60 -30.78
N PRO A 82 -91.96 40.27 -31.21
CA PRO A 82 -92.24 41.63 -30.75
C PRO A 82 -92.60 41.60 -29.25
N GLY A 83 -92.02 42.54 -28.51
CA GLY A 83 -92.25 42.75 -27.08
C GLY A 83 -93.69 43.18 -26.76
N GLY A 84 -94.02 43.20 -25.47
CA GLY A 84 -95.39 43.31 -24.97
C GLY A 84 -96.05 44.69 -25.14
N GLY A 85 -96.39 45.07 -26.37
CA GLY A 85 -97.22 46.24 -26.71
C GLY A 85 -98.18 45.93 -27.86
N ASN A 86 -99.43 46.39 -27.77
CA ASN A 86 -100.47 46.08 -28.78
C ASN A 86 -100.21 46.78 -30.13
N CYS A 87 -99.55 46.08 -31.05
CA CYS A 87 -99.30 46.55 -32.41
C CYS A 87 -99.86 45.58 -33.47
N ASN A 88 -100.79 46.06 -34.29
CA ASN A 88 -101.02 45.50 -35.62
C ASN A 88 -99.93 46.10 -36.54
N GLY A 89 -98.94 45.31 -36.93
CA GLY A 89 -97.81 45.73 -37.78
C GLY A 89 -97.10 44.51 -38.36
N GLY A 90 -96.50 44.66 -39.55
CA GLY A 90 -95.92 43.53 -40.29
C GLY A 90 -94.68 42.91 -39.65
N ALA A 91 -94.47 41.61 -39.90
CA ALA A 91 -93.22 40.95 -39.57
C ALA A 91 -92.09 41.39 -40.52
N PRO A 92 -90.82 41.46 -40.07
CA PRO A 92 -89.69 41.76 -40.94
C PRO A 92 -89.47 40.62 -41.94
N PHE A 93 -89.33 40.95 -43.23
CA PHE A 93 -88.99 40.00 -44.28
C PHE A 93 -87.46 39.95 -44.47
N GLY A 94 -86.87 38.76 -44.32
CA GLY A 94 -85.49 38.48 -44.73
C GLY A 94 -85.44 37.81 -46.10
N SER A 95 -84.52 38.22 -46.97
CA SER A 95 -84.18 37.49 -48.20
C SER A 95 -82.83 36.79 -48.05
N SER A 96 -82.76 35.50 -48.40
CA SER A 96 -81.58 34.64 -48.24
C SER A 96 -80.44 34.88 -49.25
N LEU A 97 -80.18 36.14 -49.62
CA LEU A 97 -79.11 36.53 -50.55
C LEU A 97 -78.08 37.40 -49.84
N SER A 98 -77.17 36.75 -49.11
CA SER A 98 -76.00 37.36 -48.50
C SER A 98 -74.71 36.66 -48.94
N VAL A 99 -73.72 37.46 -49.34
CA VAL A 99 -72.35 37.00 -49.60
C VAL A 99 -71.59 37.06 -48.28
N ASN A 100 -70.82 36.03 -47.95
CA ASN A 100 -69.96 35.96 -46.75
C ASN A 100 -70.72 36.15 -45.40
N GLY A 101 -71.87 35.51 -45.23
CA GLY A 101 -72.49 35.34 -43.89
C GLY A 101 -73.17 36.56 -43.26
N VAL A 102 -73.23 37.71 -43.95
CA VAL A 102 -73.84 38.95 -43.41
C VAL A 102 -75.35 39.01 -43.69
N PHE A 103 -76.18 38.78 -42.69
CA PHE A 103 -77.63 38.90 -42.82
C PHE A 103 -78.09 40.36 -42.70
N THR A 104 -78.94 40.81 -43.62
CA THR A 104 -79.48 42.18 -43.64
C THR A 104 -81.01 42.18 -43.68
N PHE A 105 -81.64 42.97 -42.81
CA PHE A 105 -83.08 43.21 -42.78
C PHE A 105 -83.41 44.54 -43.48
N GLN A 106 -84.44 44.57 -44.32
CA GLN A 106 -84.94 45.80 -44.95
C GLN A 106 -86.47 45.81 -44.94
N ASP A 107 -87.08 46.87 -44.38
CA ASP A 107 -88.48 47.18 -44.68
C ASP A 107 -88.55 47.81 -46.08
N THR A 108 -89.48 47.34 -46.90
CA THR A 108 -89.66 47.77 -48.30
C THR A 108 -91.13 48.05 -48.65
N GLY A 109 -92.01 48.21 -47.65
CA GLY A 109 -93.46 48.33 -47.84
C GLY A 109 -94.05 49.74 -47.62
N PRO A 110 -94.51 50.45 -48.68
CA PRO A 110 -95.33 51.65 -48.51
C PRO A 110 -96.81 51.27 -48.23
N ASN A 111 -97.28 51.52 -47.00
CA ASN A 111 -98.65 51.23 -46.54
C ASN A 111 -99.73 51.91 -47.41
N PRO A 112 -100.81 51.19 -47.81
CA PRO A 112 -102.10 51.48 -47.19
C PRO A 112 -103.01 50.25 -46.90
N ASP A 113 -103.85 50.37 -45.87
CA ASP A 113 -104.98 49.48 -45.58
C ASP A 113 -105.84 49.13 -46.80
N ILE A 114 -106.27 47.85 -46.90
CA ILE A 114 -107.66 47.40 -47.12
C ILE A 114 -107.71 45.86 -47.24
N GLY A 115 -108.38 45.21 -46.27
CA GLY A 115 -109.19 44.01 -46.50
C GLY A 115 -108.50 42.66 -46.79
N LEU A 116 -108.14 41.93 -45.73
CA LEU A 116 -108.21 40.46 -45.73
C LEU A 116 -109.22 39.98 -44.67
N SER A 117 -109.96 38.93 -45.03
CA SER A 117 -111.17 38.47 -44.33
C SER A 117 -110.88 37.57 -43.13
N GLN A 118 -111.87 37.44 -42.24
CA GLN A 118 -111.82 36.57 -41.06
C GLN A 118 -111.50 35.10 -41.42
N ASN A 119 -110.80 34.44 -40.48
CA ASN A 119 -110.39 33.03 -40.40
C ASN A 119 -109.02 32.66 -41.01
N GLY A 120 -108.01 32.58 -40.13
CA GLY A 120 -106.85 31.68 -40.24
C GLY A 120 -105.78 32.07 -41.27
N GLY A 121 -104.66 32.62 -40.81
CA GLY A 121 -103.49 32.84 -41.64
C GLY A 121 -102.61 31.59 -41.79
N ASP A 122 -102.12 31.36 -43.00
CA ASP A 122 -100.80 30.75 -43.23
C ASP A 122 -99.68 31.71 -42.74
N TYR A 123 -98.44 31.21 -42.62
CA TYR A 123 -97.28 31.60 -43.45
C TYR A 123 -95.92 31.26 -42.80
N GLY A 124 -95.09 30.48 -43.51
CA GLY A 124 -93.65 30.30 -43.25
C GLY A 124 -93.28 29.26 -42.19
N LEU A 125 -92.47 28.22 -42.45
CA LEU A 125 -91.84 27.77 -43.70
C LEU A 125 -92.04 26.24 -43.81
N SER A 126 -92.54 25.76 -44.95
CA SER A 126 -92.67 24.34 -45.24
C SER A 126 -91.81 23.95 -46.44
N GLY A 127 -91.19 22.77 -46.39
CA GLY A 127 -90.76 22.07 -47.59
C GLY A 127 -89.29 21.69 -47.74
N ASP A 128 -88.69 21.04 -46.75
CA ASP A 128 -87.66 20.02 -47.03
C ASP A 128 -87.78 18.84 -46.04
N PRO A 129 -87.90 17.56 -46.47
CA PRO A 129 -88.06 16.42 -45.56
C PRO A 129 -86.79 15.91 -44.88
N CYS A 130 -85.64 16.57 -45.09
CA CYS A 130 -84.34 16.13 -44.57
C CYS A 130 -83.61 17.25 -43.82
N ASN A 131 -84.09 17.57 -42.61
CA ASN A 131 -83.24 17.91 -41.45
C ASN A 131 -84.09 17.96 -40.17
N ILE A 132 -84.25 16.81 -39.53
CA ILE A 132 -84.43 16.76 -38.07
C ILE A 132 -83.03 16.54 -37.50
N ASN A 133 -82.42 17.60 -36.98
CA ASN A 133 -81.41 17.54 -35.93
C ASN A 133 -81.81 18.64 -34.92
N THR A 134 -82.64 18.28 -33.93
CA THR A 134 -82.73 19.07 -32.69
C THR A 134 -81.45 18.79 -31.91
N VAL A 135 -80.49 19.69 -32.03
CA VAL A 135 -79.28 19.68 -31.21
C VAL A 135 -79.71 20.05 -29.79
N ASN A 136 -79.58 19.13 -28.84
CA ASN A 136 -80.06 19.33 -27.48
C ASN A 136 -78.98 19.93 -26.57
N SER A 137 -77.69 19.77 -26.88
CA SER A 137 -76.58 20.32 -26.07
C SER A 137 -75.49 21.01 -26.89
N PHE A 138 -74.67 21.86 -26.24
CA PHE A 138 -73.45 22.40 -26.88
C PHE A 138 -72.46 21.31 -27.29
N GLN A 139 -72.43 20.16 -26.61
CA GLN A 139 -71.56 19.03 -26.97
C GLN A 139 -71.98 18.39 -28.30
N GLU A 140 -73.28 18.14 -28.51
CA GLU A 140 -73.80 17.67 -29.81
C GLU A 140 -73.54 18.68 -30.94
N LEU A 141 -73.48 19.98 -30.62
CA LEU A 141 -73.10 21.02 -31.58
C LEU A 141 -71.60 20.99 -31.91
N ALA A 142 -70.75 20.77 -30.91
CA ALA A 142 -69.29 20.69 -31.04
C ALA A 142 -68.84 19.45 -31.82
N ASP A 143 -69.46 18.29 -31.57
CA ASP A 143 -69.14 17.02 -32.23
C ASP A 143 -69.45 17.04 -33.73
N GLU A 144 -70.40 17.88 -34.18
CA GLU A 144 -70.83 17.99 -35.58
C GLU A 144 -70.24 19.24 -36.30
N CYS A 145 -69.77 20.26 -35.58
CA CYS A 145 -69.18 21.49 -36.15
C CYS A 145 -67.65 21.64 -35.97
N GLY A 146 -67.02 20.89 -35.06
CA GLY A 146 -65.59 20.97 -34.75
C GLY A 146 -65.26 21.88 -33.55
N SER A 147 -64.02 21.76 -33.07
CA SER A 147 -63.56 22.34 -31.79
C SER A 147 -63.01 23.78 -31.87
N ASP A 148 -63.01 24.40 -33.05
CA ASP A 148 -62.46 25.75 -33.24
C ASP A 148 -63.56 26.83 -33.03
N PRO A 149 -63.26 27.99 -32.40
CA PRO A 149 -64.24 29.05 -32.19
C PRO A 149 -64.79 29.61 -33.51
N TYR A 150 -66.10 29.85 -33.58
CA TYR A 150 -66.76 30.38 -34.78
C TYR A 150 -67.33 31.79 -34.55
N THR A 151 -67.07 32.69 -35.50
CA THR A 151 -67.55 34.08 -35.47
C THR A 151 -68.60 34.34 -36.54
N PHE A 152 -69.69 35.00 -36.19
CA PHE A 152 -70.71 35.48 -37.14
C PHE A 152 -71.09 36.95 -36.88
N THR A 153 -71.41 37.67 -37.95
CA THR A 153 -71.66 39.12 -37.94
C THR A 153 -73.13 39.42 -38.20
N ILE A 154 -73.78 40.17 -37.29
CA ILE A 154 -75.15 40.69 -37.48
C ILE A 154 -75.08 42.16 -37.84
N CYS A 155 -75.65 42.57 -38.98
CA CYS A 155 -75.62 43.96 -39.44
C CYS A 155 -77.03 44.58 -39.55
N ILE A 156 -77.27 45.68 -38.83
CA ILE A 156 -78.54 46.43 -38.81
C ILE A 156 -78.40 47.70 -39.65
N GLY A 157 -79.34 47.96 -40.57
CA GLY A 157 -79.34 49.17 -41.42
C GLY A 157 -80.42 50.15 -41.02
N ASP A 158 -80.06 51.43 -40.83
CA ASP A 158 -81.02 52.52 -40.62
C ASP A 158 -81.88 52.79 -41.86
N HIS A 159 -83.18 52.98 -41.66
CA HIS A 159 -84.11 53.45 -42.69
C HIS A 159 -84.69 54.83 -42.34
N ALA A 160 -83.89 55.85 -42.66
CA ALA A 160 -84.26 57.23 -42.95
C ALA A 160 -84.45 58.21 -41.77
N LEU A 161 -83.36 58.93 -41.50
CA LEU A 161 -83.32 60.34 -41.05
C LEU A 161 -83.74 60.63 -39.60
N GLY A 162 -82.91 60.17 -38.66
CA GLY A 162 -82.65 60.96 -37.44
C GLY A 162 -82.78 60.23 -36.11
N ASP A 163 -82.97 58.91 -36.11
CA ASP A 163 -83.04 58.13 -34.88
C ASP A 163 -81.65 57.85 -34.29
N ILE A 164 -81.60 57.76 -32.96
CA ILE A 164 -80.42 57.41 -32.18
C ILE A 164 -80.79 56.16 -31.39
N GLY A 165 -80.26 55.01 -31.79
CA GLY A 165 -80.37 53.75 -31.05
C GLY A 165 -79.13 53.52 -30.18
N TYR A 166 -79.33 53.02 -28.97
CA TYR A 166 -78.26 52.52 -28.10
C TYR A 166 -78.45 51.02 -27.93
N ALA A 167 -77.34 50.26 -27.95
CA ALA A 167 -77.32 48.88 -27.50
C ALA A 167 -76.88 48.86 -26.03
N SER A 168 -77.75 48.41 -25.13
CA SER A 168 -77.47 48.27 -23.70
C SER A 168 -77.97 46.92 -23.17
N ASP A 169 -77.35 46.47 -22.08
CA ASP A 169 -77.73 45.26 -21.32
C ASP A 169 -77.79 43.95 -22.13
N ILE A 170 -76.65 43.56 -22.72
CA ILE A 170 -76.39 42.15 -23.06
C ILE A 170 -76.10 41.41 -21.75
N THR A 171 -77.10 40.70 -21.21
CA THR A 171 -76.96 39.89 -19.99
C THR A 171 -77.52 38.49 -20.20
N PRO A 172 -76.88 37.44 -19.65
CA PRO A 172 -77.51 36.14 -19.50
C PRO A 172 -78.68 36.26 -18.51
N ILE A 173 -79.90 35.95 -18.95
CA ILE A 173 -81.08 36.00 -18.09
C ILE A 173 -81.18 34.67 -17.33
N PHE A 174 -80.92 34.71 -16.03
CA PHE A 174 -81.24 33.63 -15.09
C PHE A 174 -82.25 34.15 -14.06
N ASP A 175 -83.52 33.79 -14.21
CA ASP A 175 -84.52 34.01 -13.16
C ASP A 175 -84.49 32.85 -12.15
N ASN A 176 -84.41 33.22 -10.87
CA ASN A 176 -84.10 32.40 -9.68
C ASN A 176 -84.72 30.97 -9.57
N PRO A 177 -84.07 30.07 -8.79
CA PRO A 177 -84.03 28.63 -9.06
C PRO A 177 -85.23 27.83 -8.55
N PRO A 178 -85.55 26.70 -9.22
CA PRO A 178 -86.12 25.54 -8.55
C PRO A 178 -84.99 24.73 -7.88
N THR A 179 -85.08 24.53 -6.57
CA THR A 179 -84.34 23.43 -5.93
C THR A 179 -85.10 22.13 -6.20
N CYS A 180 -84.84 21.52 -7.35
CA CYS A 180 -85.14 20.11 -7.58
C CYS A 180 -84.02 19.27 -6.95
N GLY A 181 -84.35 18.08 -6.47
CA GLY A 181 -83.37 17.13 -5.94
C GLY A 181 -83.66 15.75 -6.52
N CYS A 182 -82.64 14.90 -6.55
CA CYS A 182 -82.75 13.58 -7.15
C CYS A 182 -83.75 12.70 -6.38
N THR A 183 -84.59 11.92 -7.07
CA THR A 183 -85.51 10.96 -6.43
C THR A 183 -84.90 9.59 -6.16
N ASP A 184 -83.64 9.37 -6.57
CA ASP A 184 -82.86 8.16 -6.31
C ASP A 184 -82.29 8.23 -4.87
N PRO A 185 -82.66 7.31 -3.96
CA PRO A 185 -82.18 7.32 -2.57
C PRO A 185 -80.67 7.18 -2.41
N ASP A 186 -79.96 6.69 -3.44
CA ASP A 186 -78.53 6.42 -3.41
C ASP A 186 -77.69 7.60 -3.96
N ALA A 187 -78.33 8.65 -4.49
CA ALA A 187 -77.64 9.85 -4.99
C ALA A 187 -77.24 10.82 -3.86
N SER A 188 -76.09 11.49 -4.01
CA SER A 188 -75.52 12.38 -2.98
C SER A 188 -76.40 13.60 -2.66
N ASN A 189 -77.30 13.98 -3.58
CA ASN A 189 -78.24 15.09 -3.48
C ASN A 189 -79.73 14.63 -3.39
N TYR A 190 -79.98 13.40 -2.89
CA TYR A 190 -81.33 12.83 -2.74
C TYR A 190 -82.32 13.75 -1.99
N ASN A 191 -83.50 13.94 -2.57
CA ASN A 191 -84.64 14.62 -1.98
C ASN A 191 -85.91 13.75 -2.07
N PRO A 192 -86.43 13.21 -0.95
CA PRO A 192 -87.62 12.35 -0.95
C PRO A 192 -88.93 13.05 -1.35
N ASP A 193 -88.95 14.40 -1.39
CA ASP A 193 -90.12 15.20 -1.73
C ASP A 193 -90.07 15.76 -3.18
N ALA A 194 -89.16 15.27 -4.03
CA ALA A 194 -89.09 15.65 -5.45
C ALA A 194 -90.09 14.84 -6.31
N ASP A 195 -90.80 15.52 -7.23
CA ASP A 195 -91.90 14.92 -8.03
C ASP A 195 -91.47 14.41 -9.42
N VAL A 196 -90.22 14.66 -9.84
CA VAL A 196 -89.62 14.19 -11.11
C VAL A 196 -88.09 14.17 -10.99
N ASP A 197 -87.47 13.10 -11.51
CA ASP A 197 -86.03 13.07 -11.83
C ASP A 197 -85.76 13.96 -13.06
N ASP A 198 -84.89 14.94 -12.90
CA ASP A 198 -84.51 15.92 -13.93
C ASP A 198 -83.12 15.62 -14.55
N GLY A 199 -82.48 14.50 -14.17
CA GLY A 199 -81.15 14.13 -14.63
C GLY A 199 -80.01 14.88 -13.94
N SER A 200 -80.29 15.68 -12.90
CA SER A 200 -79.27 16.36 -12.05
C SER A 200 -78.72 15.49 -10.91
N CYS A 201 -78.94 14.17 -10.97
CA CYS A 201 -78.41 13.22 -10.00
C CYS A 201 -76.88 13.17 -10.08
N GLU A 202 -76.21 13.96 -9.23
CA GLU A 202 -74.78 13.82 -8.94
C GLU A 202 -74.60 12.52 -8.13
N TYR A 203 -74.47 11.41 -8.85
CA TYR A 203 -73.78 10.25 -8.31
C TYR A 203 -72.40 10.71 -7.82
N PRO A 204 -71.97 10.36 -6.60
CA PRO A 204 -70.57 10.51 -6.26
C PRO A 204 -69.74 9.78 -7.33
N PRO A 205 -68.52 10.25 -7.67
CA PRO A 205 -67.69 9.53 -8.62
C PRO A 205 -67.56 8.09 -8.12
N CYS A 206 -68.05 7.16 -8.94
CA CYS A 206 -68.23 5.77 -8.57
C CYS A 206 -66.91 5.24 -8.01
N GLU A 207 -65.84 5.35 -8.82
CA GLU A 207 -64.47 4.97 -8.46
C GLU A 207 -63.94 5.73 -7.22
N PRO A 208 -63.48 5.02 -6.17
CA PRO A 208 -62.76 5.62 -5.05
C PRO A 208 -61.45 6.27 -5.50
N ILE A 209 -61.19 7.49 -5.01
CA ILE A 209 -59.96 8.25 -5.23
C ILE A 209 -59.18 8.27 -3.91
N ALA A 210 -58.04 7.59 -3.87
CA ALA A 210 -57.13 7.60 -2.74
C ALA A 210 -55.96 8.57 -2.94
N SER A 211 -55.69 9.40 -1.94
CA SER A 211 -54.41 10.08 -1.77
C SER A 211 -53.65 9.45 -0.61
N ALA A 212 -52.33 9.31 -0.75
CA ALA A 212 -51.50 8.61 0.23
C ALA A 212 -50.50 9.55 0.90
N THR A 213 -50.39 9.45 2.23
CA THR A 213 -49.18 9.86 2.95
C THR A 213 -48.29 8.62 3.08
N ILE A 214 -47.03 8.73 2.69
CA ILE A 214 -46.06 7.63 2.72
C ILE A 214 -44.89 8.08 3.58
N GLU A 215 -44.59 7.30 4.62
CA GLU A 215 -43.33 7.39 5.35
C GLU A 215 -42.48 6.18 4.95
N ASN A 216 -41.28 6.45 4.43
CA ASN A 216 -40.32 5.42 4.02
C ASN A 216 -39.64 4.77 5.22
N ILE A 217 -38.90 3.68 4.98
CA ILE A 217 -38.01 3.13 6.01
C ILE A 217 -36.91 4.16 6.29
N ASP A 218 -36.63 4.41 7.56
CA ASP A 218 -35.53 5.24 8.02
C ASP A 218 -34.46 4.34 8.66
N CYS A 219 -33.37 4.11 7.93
CA CYS A 219 -32.24 3.32 8.37
C CYS A 219 -31.34 4.05 9.39
N GLU A 220 -31.48 5.36 9.56
CA GLU A 220 -30.76 6.15 10.58
C GLU A 220 -31.48 6.07 11.94
N ASN A 221 -32.81 6.10 11.93
CA ASN A 221 -33.65 6.08 13.14
C ASN A 221 -34.25 4.70 13.48
N GLY A 222 -34.11 3.69 12.61
CA GLY A 222 -34.58 2.33 12.84
C GLY A 222 -36.11 2.18 12.77
N THR A 223 -36.79 2.92 11.90
CA THR A 223 -38.25 2.88 11.77
C THR A 223 -38.70 2.29 10.43
N LEU A 224 -39.67 1.37 10.49
CA LEU A 224 -40.30 0.76 9.32
C LEU A 224 -41.25 1.73 8.59
N GLY A 225 -41.51 1.45 7.31
CA GLY A 225 -42.36 2.28 6.48
C GLY A 225 -43.85 2.19 6.86
N ASN A 226 -44.61 3.20 6.44
CA ASN A 226 -46.07 3.19 6.54
C ASN A 226 -46.75 3.92 5.37
N ILE A 227 -48.00 3.54 5.11
CA ILE A 227 -48.89 4.16 4.13
C ILE A 227 -50.22 4.45 4.81
N ASP A 228 -50.64 5.71 4.81
CA ASP A 228 -51.96 6.17 5.28
C ASP A 228 -52.75 6.75 4.11
N LEU A 229 -53.94 6.20 3.84
CA LEU A 229 -54.78 6.55 2.69
C LEU A 229 -55.97 7.42 3.11
N ASP A 230 -56.03 8.64 2.57
CA ASP A 230 -57.25 9.45 2.59
C ASP A 230 -58.08 9.17 1.32
N VAL A 231 -59.26 8.57 1.49
CA VAL A 231 -60.10 8.03 0.41
C VAL A 231 -61.40 8.82 0.27
N THR A 232 -61.64 9.34 -0.93
CA THR A 232 -62.80 10.14 -1.30
C THR A 232 -63.50 9.55 -2.54
N GLY A 233 -64.75 9.94 -2.81
CA GLY A 233 -65.59 9.28 -3.83
C GLY A 233 -66.44 8.15 -3.23
N GLY A 234 -67.09 7.36 -4.09
CA GLY A 234 -67.96 6.25 -3.66
C GLY A 234 -69.15 6.65 -2.77
N SER A 235 -69.79 5.65 -2.16
CA SER A 235 -70.97 5.77 -1.33
C SER A 235 -70.83 4.98 -0.03
N GLY A 236 -70.09 5.52 0.95
CA GLY A 236 -70.14 5.05 2.33
C GLY A 236 -68.81 4.50 2.87
N SER A 237 -68.75 3.19 3.09
CA SER A 237 -67.56 2.53 3.68
C SER A 237 -66.79 1.74 2.62
N TYR A 238 -65.49 1.56 2.81
CA TYR A 238 -64.63 0.86 1.85
C TYR A 238 -64.03 -0.43 2.43
N ASN A 239 -63.85 -1.43 1.58
CA ASN A 239 -63.02 -2.60 1.85
C ASN A 239 -61.63 -2.39 1.22
N PHE A 240 -60.58 -2.72 1.97
CA PHE A 240 -59.19 -2.63 1.51
C PHE A 240 -58.59 -4.02 1.37
N SER A 241 -58.04 -4.33 0.19
CA SER A 241 -57.28 -5.55 -0.07
C SER A 241 -55.87 -5.19 -0.50
N TRP A 242 -54.91 -5.38 0.40
CA TRP A 242 -53.49 -5.12 0.13
C TRP A 242 -52.80 -6.36 -0.47
N SER A 243 -51.86 -6.13 -1.37
CA SER A 243 -50.98 -7.13 -1.98
C SER A 243 -49.53 -6.62 -1.98
N PRO A 244 -48.65 -7.15 -1.11
CA PRO A 244 -48.90 -8.22 -0.13
C PRO A 244 -49.91 -7.84 0.97
N ALA A 245 -50.51 -8.85 1.62
CA ALA A 245 -51.61 -8.68 2.57
C ALA A 245 -51.15 -8.18 3.95
N VAL A 246 -50.71 -6.91 4.00
CA VAL A 246 -50.19 -6.24 5.21
C VAL A 246 -51.26 -5.60 6.09
N SER A 247 -52.41 -5.21 5.51
CA SER A 247 -53.50 -4.58 6.24
C SER A 247 -54.86 -4.96 5.64
N SER A 248 -55.93 -4.62 6.38
CA SER A 248 -57.32 -4.65 5.91
C SER A 248 -58.01 -3.31 6.15
N SER A 249 -57.24 -2.22 6.21
CA SER A 249 -57.72 -0.84 6.43
C SER A 249 -57.00 0.15 5.52
N ALA A 250 -57.40 1.42 5.59
CA ALA A 250 -56.72 2.54 4.93
C ALA A 250 -55.27 2.76 5.40
N VAL A 251 -54.95 2.33 6.62
CA VAL A 251 -53.60 2.43 7.21
C VAL A 251 -52.90 1.09 7.10
N ALA A 252 -51.65 1.10 6.63
CA ALA A 252 -50.72 -0.02 6.66
C ALA A 252 -49.41 0.43 7.32
N THR A 253 -49.02 -0.21 8.43
CA THR A 253 -47.80 0.10 9.20
C THR A 253 -46.83 -1.07 9.18
N ASP A 254 -45.62 -0.83 9.66
CA ASP A 254 -44.57 -1.86 9.83
C ASP A 254 -44.23 -2.53 8.49
N LEU A 255 -44.03 -1.70 7.45
CA LEU A 255 -43.80 -2.13 6.08
C LEU A 255 -42.30 -2.20 5.75
N ASP A 256 -41.91 -3.34 5.18
CA ASP A 256 -40.61 -3.57 4.55
C ASP A 256 -40.44 -2.77 3.24
N ALA A 257 -39.22 -2.74 2.69
CA ALA A 257 -38.97 -2.10 1.40
C ALA A 257 -39.66 -2.90 0.27
N GLY A 258 -40.42 -2.22 -0.59
CA GLY A 258 -41.13 -2.89 -1.68
C GLY A 258 -42.33 -2.14 -2.24
N THR A 259 -43.04 -2.82 -3.15
CA THR A 259 -44.25 -2.30 -3.81
C THR A 259 -45.49 -2.90 -3.17
N TYR A 260 -46.38 -2.02 -2.70
CA TYR A 260 -47.65 -2.35 -2.08
C TYR A 260 -48.78 -1.91 -2.99
N ASN A 261 -49.53 -2.88 -3.50
CA ASN A 261 -50.75 -2.62 -4.27
C ASN A 261 -51.94 -2.68 -3.33
N VAL A 262 -52.90 -1.78 -3.48
CA VAL A 262 -54.17 -1.79 -2.73
C VAL A 262 -55.34 -1.71 -3.68
N THR A 263 -56.24 -2.68 -3.57
CA THR A 263 -57.55 -2.68 -4.20
C THR A 263 -58.55 -2.13 -3.18
N ILE A 264 -59.22 -1.03 -3.54
CA ILE A 264 -60.27 -0.39 -2.74
C ILE A 264 -61.61 -0.68 -3.41
N THR A 265 -62.53 -1.29 -2.68
CA THR A 265 -63.87 -1.66 -3.16
C THR A 265 -64.91 -0.98 -2.28
N ASP A 266 -65.91 -0.36 -2.89
CA ASP A 266 -67.04 0.21 -2.15
C ASP A 266 -67.88 -0.92 -1.50
N VAL A 267 -68.33 -0.72 -0.27
CA VAL A 267 -69.12 -1.72 0.46
C VAL A 267 -70.54 -1.82 -0.09
N ASP A 268 -71.10 -0.71 -0.54
CA ASP A 268 -72.48 -0.58 -0.99
C ASP A 268 -72.59 -0.75 -2.54
N ASP A 269 -71.51 -0.51 -3.31
CA ASP A 269 -71.36 -0.94 -4.71
C ASP A 269 -70.12 -1.85 -4.96
N PRO A 270 -70.28 -3.20 -4.90
CA PRO A 270 -69.16 -4.14 -5.10
C PRO A 270 -68.60 -4.23 -6.52
N ASP A 271 -69.31 -3.73 -7.55
CA ASP A 271 -68.77 -3.66 -8.91
C ASP A 271 -67.86 -2.43 -9.08
N CYS A 272 -67.90 -1.52 -8.11
CA CYS A 272 -66.97 -0.40 -8.05
C CYS A 272 -65.66 -0.76 -7.35
N VAL A 273 -64.55 -0.60 -8.07
CA VAL A 273 -63.20 -0.95 -7.62
C VAL A 273 -62.17 0.04 -8.17
N ALA A 274 -61.27 0.52 -7.32
CA ALA A 274 -60.07 1.25 -7.70
C ALA A 274 -58.80 0.51 -7.23
N GLU A 275 -57.72 0.58 -8.01
CA GLU A 275 -56.42 -0.02 -7.67
C GLU A 275 -55.32 1.04 -7.66
N PHE A 276 -54.54 1.07 -6.58
CA PHE A 276 -53.40 1.96 -6.40
C PHE A 276 -52.13 1.15 -6.11
N SER A 277 -50.97 1.69 -6.50
CA SER A 277 -49.67 1.08 -6.27
C SER A 277 -48.75 2.13 -5.63
N TYR A 278 -48.19 1.78 -4.47
CA TYR A 278 -47.29 2.61 -3.70
C TYR A 278 -45.97 1.88 -3.48
N GLN A 279 -44.90 2.62 -3.23
CA GLN A 279 -43.57 2.08 -3.01
C GLN A 279 -43.03 2.59 -1.67
N ILE A 280 -42.56 1.67 -0.84
CA ILE A 280 -41.72 1.97 0.33
C ILE A 280 -40.27 1.79 -0.13
N GLU A 281 -39.47 2.83 0.07
CA GLU A 281 -38.03 2.83 -0.18
C GLU A 281 -37.27 2.89 1.15
N GLU A 282 -36.02 2.44 1.14
CA GLU A 282 -35.06 2.67 2.24
C GLU A 282 -34.48 4.08 2.09
N THR A 283 -34.48 4.83 3.19
CA THR A 283 -33.94 6.19 3.27
C THR A 283 -33.09 6.36 4.53
N GLY A 284 -32.12 7.28 4.47
CA GLY A 284 -31.04 7.34 5.46
C GLY A 284 -29.98 6.25 5.24
N GLU A 285 -28.87 6.36 5.94
CA GLU A 285 -27.81 5.33 6.00
C GLU A 285 -27.63 4.95 7.48
N MET A 286 -27.38 3.68 7.78
CA MET A 286 -27.09 3.26 9.15
C MET A 286 -25.74 3.84 9.58
N ILE A 287 -25.75 4.74 10.56
CA ILE A 287 -24.53 5.33 11.10
C ILE A 287 -23.88 4.31 12.03
N ILE A 288 -22.63 3.93 11.76
CA ILE A 288 -21.85 3.02 12.61
C ILE A 288 -20.57 3.75 13.02
N ASP A 289 -20.49 4.11 14.30
CA ASP A 289 -19.25 4.57 14.90
C ASP A 289 -18.34 3.37 15.18
N PHE A 290 -17.03 3.54 15.10
CA PHE A 290 -16.08 2.47 15.39
C PHE A 290 -14.78 2.97 16.01
N ASP A 291 -14.20 2.14 16.87
CA ASP A 291 -12.88 2.32 17.46
C ASP A 291 -11.96 1.19 16.97
N ILE A 292 -10.75 1.54 16.54
CA ILE A 292 -9.73 0.59 16.08
C ILE A 292 -8.54 0.67 17.02
N PHE A 293 -8.12 -0.48 17.54
CA PHE A 293 -6.92 -0.64 18.34
C PHE A 293 -5.86 -1.31 17.47
N PRO A 294 -4.72 -0.65 17.17
CA PRO A 294 -3.65 -1.24 16.37
C PRO A 294 -3.08 -2.47 17.08
N THR A 295 -2.43 -3.36 16.32
CA THR A 295 -1.53 -4.34 16.96
C THR A 295 -0.38 -3.61 17.66
N SER A 296 0.41 -4.36 18.42
CA SER A 296 1.62 -3.86 19.08
C SER A 296 2.68 -4.96 19.07
N CYS A 297 3.83 -4.65 18.48
CA CYS A 297 4.98 -5.53 18.29
C CYS A 297 4.74 -6.75 17.36
N ALA A 298 3.94 -6.56 16.31
CA ALA A 298 3.53 -7.64 15.38
C ALA A 298 2.89 -8.86 16.09
N LEU A 299 2.23 -8.62 17.23
CA LEU A 299 1.44 -9.59 17.97
C LEU A 299 -0.04 -9.50 17.60
N ASP A 300 -0.77 -10.60 17.75
CA ASP A 300 -2.22 -10.68 17.62
C ASP A 300 -2.90 -10.08 18.87
N ASN A 301 -2.72 -8.78 19.10
CA ASN A 301 -3.24 -8.03 20.25
C ASN A 301 -4.00 -6.75 19.83
N GLY A 302 -4.30 -6.61 18.53
CA GLY A 302 -5.16 -5.56 18.02
C GLY A 302 -6.62 -5.77 18.43
N GLY A 303 -7.48 -4.83 18.03
CA GLY A 303 -8.89 -4.89 18.35
C GLY A 303 -9.77 -3.98 17.49
N LEU A 304 -11.06 -4.30 17.47
CA LEU A 304 -12.11 -3.54 16.80
C LEU A 304 -13.31 -3.46 17.74
N GLN A 305 -13.93 -2.28 17.82
CA GLN A 305 -15.25 -2.11 18.44
C GLN A 305 -16.13 -1.33 17.48
N VAL A 306 -17.34 -1.83 17.19
CA VAL A 306 -18.33 -1.17 16.33
C VAL A 306 -19.59 -0.87 17.12
N ASN A 307 -20.14 0.32 16.92
CA ASN A 307 -21.27 0.86 17.67
C ASN A 307 -22.31 1.43 16.68
N PRO A 308 -23.20 0.58 16.10
CA PRO A 308 -24.31 1.04 15.27
C PRO A 308 -25.24 1.97 16.06
N GLN A 309 -25.56 3.13 15.49
CA GLN A 309 -26.49 4.09 16.05
C GLN A 309 -27.92 3.65 15.77
N GLY A 310 -28.75 3.61 16.82
CA GLY A 310 -30.14 3.17 16.75
C GLY A 310 -30.55 2.44 18.03
N SER A 311 -31.77 1.90 18.07
CA SER A 311 -32.29 1.14 19.22
C SER A 311 -32.64 -0.33 18.91
N GLY A 312 -32.26 -0.81 17.72
CA GLY A 312 -32.48 -2.19 17.28
C GLY A 312 -31.50 -3.19 17.87
N SER A 313 -31.66 -4.45 17.50
CA SER A 313 -30.59 -5.45 17.55
C SER A 313 -30.00 -5.61 16.15
N TYR A 314 -28.71 -5.96 16.07
CA TYR A 314 -27.98 -6.03 14.82
C TYR A 314 -27.32 -7.39 14.65
N THR A 315 -27.33 -7.90 13.43
CA THR A 315 -26.60 -9.10 13.02
C THR A 315 -25.30 -8.71 12.33
N TYR A 316 -24.18 -9.23 12.81
CA TYR A 316 -22.83 -8.95 12.31
C TYR A 316 -22.28 -10.14 11.54
N THR A 317 -21.81 -9.91 10.31
CA THR A 317 -21.03 -10.88 9.52
C THR A 317 -19.67 -10.29 9.22
N TRP A 318 -18.60 -10.99 9.59
CA TRP A 318 -17.22 -10.55 9.41
C TRP A 318 -16.47 -11.48 8.45
N SER A 319 -15.59 -10.91 7.64
CA SER A 319 -14.51 -11.63 6.96
C SER A 319 -13.21 -10.84 7.05
N GLY A 320 -12.13 -11.51 7.43
CA GLY A 320 -10.81 -10.92 7.63
C GLY A 320 -9.79 -12.04 7.86
N PRO A 321 -8.56 -11.69 8.25
CA PRO A 321 -7.52 -12.68 8.51
C PRO A 321 -7.83 -13.48 9.80
N SER A 322 -8.20 -12.80 10.89
CA SER A 322 -8.69 -13.44 12.12
C SER A 322 -10.20 -13.69 12.11
N GLN A 323 -10.68 -14.61 12.95
CA GLN A 323 -12.12 -14.88 13.14
C GLN A 323 -12.73 -13.92 14.16
N VAL A 324 -13.68 -13.09 13.73
CA VAL A 324 -14.38 -12.10 14.56
C VAL A 324 -15.88 -12.44 14.67
N THR A 325 -16.49 -12.19 15.82
CA THR A 325 -17.93 -12.40 16.06
C THR A 325 -18.51 -11.32 16.96
N GLY A 326 -19.63 -10.71 16.57
CA GLY A 326 -20.30 -9.67 17.36
C GLY A 326 -19.82 -8.26 17.02
N ASP A 327 -19.97 -7.37 18.00
CA ASP A 327 -19.70 -5.93 17.97
C ASP A 327 -18.32 -5.54 18.55
N GLU A 328 -17.66 -6.43 19.29
CA GLU A 328 -16.31 -6.24 19.82
C GLU A 328 -15.37 -7.40 19.45
N ALA A 329 -14.09 -7.07 19.24
CA ALA A 329 -13.00 -7.99 18.97
C ALA A 329 -11.73 -7.54 19.69
N SER A 330 -11.06 -8.48 20.36
CA SER A 330 -9.71 -8.33 20.90
C SER A 330 -8.85 -9.51 20.46
N ASP A 331 -7.53 -9.35 20.60
CA ASP A 331 -6.55 -10.40 20.32
C ASP A 331 -6.60 -10.88 18.85
N ILE A 332 -6.73 -9.90 17.93
CA ILE A 332 -6.77 -10.09 16.48
C ILE A 332 -5.51 -9.57 15.80
N GLU A 333 -5.15 -10.18 14.66
CA GLU A 333 -3.98 -9.79 13.87
C GLU A 333 -4.24 -8.53 13.03
N ALA A 334 -3.16 -7.88 12.58
CA ALA A 334 -3.24 -6.71 11.70
C ALA A 334 -3.78 -7.09 10.32
N GLY A 335 -4.59 -6.20 9.72
CA GLY A 335 -5.13 -6.40 8.39
C GLY A 335 -6.50 -5.77 8.17
N ILE A 336 -7.10 -6.09 7.03
CA ILE A 336 -8.39 -5.57 6.61
C ILE A 336 -9.50 -6.55 7.00
N TYR A 337 -10.51 -6.03 7.69
CA TYR A 337 -11.71 -6.73 8.12
C TYR A 337 -12.91 -6.10 7.42
N ASP A 338 -13.53 -6.86 6.52
CA ASP A 338 -14.80 -6.50 5.90
C ASP A 338 -15.94 -6.92 6.83
N LEU A 339 -16.79 -5.97 7.19
CA LEU A 339 -17.95 -6.12 8.07
C LEU A 339 -19.23 -5.87 7.28
N THR A 340 -20.25 -6.68 7.54
CA THR A 340 -21.64 -6.45 7.13
C THR A 340 -22.50 -6.41 8.38
N VAL A 341 -23.19 -5.30 8.61
CA VAL A 341 -24.16 -5.11 9.70
C VAL A 341 -25.55 -5.03 9.09
N VAL A 342 -26.48 -5.82 9.65
CA VAL A 342 -27.90 -5.80 9.28
C VAL A 342 -28.72 -5.45 10.53
N ASP A 343 -29.63 -4.48 10.43
CA ASP A 343 -30.60 -4.21 11.49
C ASP A 343 -31.71 -5.28 11.47
N ASP A 344 -31.93 -5.95 12.61
CA ASP A 344 -32.86 -7.08 12.70
C ASP A 344 -34.34 -6.65 12.57
N ILE A 345 -34.65 -5.34 12.61
CA ILE A 345 -35.99 -4.77 12.47
C ILE A 345 -36.20 -4.24 11.05
N THR A 346 -35.36 -3.29 10.59
CA THR A 346 -35.54 -2.63 9.28
C THR A 346 -34.96 -3.41 8.11
N GLN A 347 -34.12 -4.42 8.39
CA GLN A 347 -33.33 -5.18 7.41
C GLN A 347 -32.35 -4.34 6.58
N CYS A 348 -32.13 -3.06 6.93
CA CYS A 348 -31.12 -2.21 6.29
C CYS A 348 -29.72 -2.83 6.48
N GLU A 349 -28.97 -2.95 5.39
CA GLU A 349 -27.63 -3.55 5.35
C GLU A 349 -26.56 -2.48 5.12
N THR A 350 -25.52 -2.44 5.95
CA THR A 350 -24.35 -1.58 5.77
C THR A 350 -23.07 -2.40 5.77
N MET A 351 -22.23 -2.15 4.77
CA MET A 351 -20.91 -2.76 4.63
C MET A 351 -19.81 -1.75 4.96
N LEU A 352 -18.85 -2.19 5.78
CA LEU A 352 -17.66 -1.45 6.18
C LEU A 352 -16.42 -2.27 5.84
N SER A 353 -15.30 -1.59 5.58
CA SER A 353 -13.99 -2.22 5.42
C SER A 353 -13.03 -1.49 6.36
N LEU A 354 -12.63 -2.16 7.43
CA LEU A 354 -11.87 -1.59 8.56
C LEU A 354 -10.45 -2.15 8.54
N GLU A 355 -9.45 -1.26 8.53
CA GLU A 355 -8.04 -1.65 8.61
C GLU A 355 -7.59 -1.58 10.07
N VAL A 356 -7.24 -2.73 10.66
CA VAL A 356 -6.46 -2.81 11.89
C VAL A 356 -5.00 -2.62 11.48
N PRO A 357 -4.38 -1.46 11.75
CA PRO A 357 -3.03 -1.21 11.27
C PRO A 357 -2.03 -2.04 12.06
N ASP A 358 -0.99 -2.48 11.36
CA ASP A 358 0.12 -3.19 11.97
C ASP A 358 1.02 -2.23 12.76
N SER A 359 1.79 -2.80 13.67
CA SER A 359 2.74 -2.09 14.52
C SER A 359 4.16 -2.27 14.01
N ASP A 360 4.99 -1.26 14.24
CA ASP A 360 6.43 -1.39 14.07
C ASP A 360 6.96 -2.48 15.04
N PRO A 361 7.48 -3.62 14.56
CA PRO A 361 8.14 -4.61 15.41
C PRO A 361 9.41 -4.02 16.03
N LEU A 362 9.93 -4.63 17.09
CA LEU A 362 11.23 -4.23 17.64
C LEU A 362 12.34 -4.49 16.60
N ASP A 363 12.81 -3.44 15.93
CA ASP A 363 13.99 -3.49 15.07
C ASP A 363 15.22 -3.07 15.86
N LEU A 364 16.27 -3.90 15.80
CA LEU A 364 17.46 -3.80 16.61
C LEU A 364 18.67 -3.54 15.72
N THR A 365 19.43 -2.51 16.05
CA THR A 365 20.73 -2.23 15.44
C THR A 365 21.78 -2.07 16.52
N VAL A 366 23.01 -2.49 16.23
CA VAL A 366 24.15 -2.39 17.14
C VAL A 366 25.29 -1.63 16.49
N THR A 367 25.95 -0.78 17.28
CA THR A 367 27.27 -0.21 16.95
C THR A 367 28.28 -0.70 17.98
N THR A 368 29.38 -1.29 17.53
CA THR A 368 30.45 -1.82 18.38
C THR A 368 31.74 -1.02 18.24
N GLU A 369 32.54 -1.00 19.30
CA GLU A 369 33.98 -0.71 19.26
C GLU A 369 34.73 -1.96 19.73
N ASN A 370 35.65 -2.46 18.91
CA ASN A 370 36.43 -3.66 19.20
C ASN A 370 37.52 -3.42 20.27
N ALA A 371 37.90 -4.48 20.97
CA ALA A 371 38.97 -4.45 21.95
C ALA A 371 40.37 -4.39 21.30
N LYS A 372 41.38 -4.06 22.09
CA LYS A 372 42.78 -3.91 21.69
C LYS A 372 43.73 -4.58 22.68
N CYS A 373 44.93 -4.94 22.23
CA CYS A 373 45.93 -5.56 23.11
C CYS A 373 46.57 -4.60 24.12
N ASP A 374 46.43 -3.28 23.96
CA ASP A 374 46.84 -2.27 24.96
C ASP A 374 46.05 -2.33 26.28
N GLY A 375 45.03 -3.21 26.35
CA GLY A 375 44.13 -3.37 27.48
C GLY A 375 42.84 -2.55 27.38
N THR A 376 42.62 -1.83 26.27
CA THR A 376 41.33 -1.21 25.95
C THR A 376 40.34 -2.31 25.58
N LEU A 377 39.32 -2.48 26.42
CA LEU A 377 38.21 -3.38 26.19
C LEU A 377 37.19 -2.78 25.22
N GLY A 378 36.37 -3.63 24.60
CA GLY A 378 35.36 -3.22 23.64
C GLY A 378 34.12 -2.58 24.28
N SER A 379 33.22 -2.09 23.43
CA SER A 379 31.91 -1.58 23.83
C SER A 379 30.85 -1.84 22.76
N ALA A 380 29.59 -1.81 23.16
CA ALA A 380 28.45 -1.95 22.25
C ALA A 380 27.28 -1.07 22.70
N ASP A 381 26.64 -0.41 21.73
CA ASP A 381 25.43 0.41 21.90
C ASP A 381 24.31 -0.17 21.02
N ILE A 382 23.21 -0.58 21.65
CA ILE A 382 22.00 -1.10 21.02
C ILE A 382 21.00 0.05 20.79
N THR A 383 20.61 0.27 19.54
CA THR A 383 19.53 1.17 19.16
C THR A 383 18.29 0.37 18.78
N VAL A 384 17.18 0.67 19.45
CA VAL A 384 15.88 -0.01 19.30
C VAL A 384 14.89 0.94 18.65
N THR A 385 14.13 0.45 17.65
CA THR A 385 12.97 1.15 17.08
C THR A 385 11.75 0.22 17.04
N GLY A 386 10.56 0.78 16.86
CA GLY A 386 9.28 0.09 17.06
C GLY A 386 8.78 0.14 18.51
N GLY A 387 7.81 -0.71 18.87
CA GLY A 387 7.33 -0.87 20.25
C GLY A 387 6.77 0.40 20.93
N SER A 388 6.82 0.43 22.27
CA SER A 388 6.31 1.51 23.13
C SER A 388 7.35 2.60 23.46
N GLY A 389 8.64 2.28 23.30
CA GLY A 389 9.76 3.09 23.79
C GLY A 389 10.28 2.73 25.18
N ASN A 390 9.68 1.77 25.88
CA ASN A 390 10.04 1.37 27.25
C ASN A 390 10.62 -0.05 27.29
N TYR A 391 11.94 -0.18 27.14
CA TYR A 391 12.60 -1.47 26.95
C TYR A 391 13.44 -1.93 28.14
N THR A 392 13.47 -3.24 28.35
CA THR A 392 14.41 -3.96 29.20
C THR A 392 15.41 -4.76 28.36
N TYR A 393 16.66 -4.81 28.81
CA TYR A 393 17.77 -5.44 28.10
C TYR A 393 18.33 -6.58 28.94
N SER A 394 18.46 -7.76 28.33
CA SER A 394 19.15 -8.91 28.93
C SER A 394 20.32 -9.30 28.03
N TRP A 395 21.53 -9.24 28.58
CA TRP A 395 22.76 -9.57 27.87
C TRP A 395 23.20 -11.00 28.22
N ASP A 396 23.66 -11.76 27.23
CA ASP A 396 24.36 -13.03 27.39
C ASP A 396 25.73 -12.94 26.69
N PRO A 397 26.86 -12.99 27.43
CA PRO A 397 26.96 -13.03 28.90
C PRO A 397 26.43 -11.76 29.60
N GLU A 398 26.07 -11.88 30.88
CA GLU A 398 25.46 -10.81 31.68
C GLU A 398 26.45 -9.67 32.00
N VAL A 399 26.58 -8.70 31.08
CA VAL A 399 27.50 -7.55 31.17
C VAL A 399 26.81 -6.20 31.42
N SER A 400 25.54 -6.05 31.05
CA SER A 400 24.76 -4.82 31.23
C SER A 400 23.27 -5.10 31.44
N THR A 401 22.53 -4.08 31.86
CA THR A 401 21.05 -4.06 31.97
C THR A 401 20.42 -2.89 31.21
N GLY A 402 21.24 -2.14 30.46
CA GLY A 402 20.80 -1.03 29.60
C GLY A 402 21.08 -1.29 28.12
N PRO A 403 20.81 -0.29 27.25
CA PRO A 403 21.10 -0.37 25.82
C PRO A 403 22.60 -0.40 25.51
N SER A 404 23.45 0.02 26.44
CA SER A 404 24.89 0.12 26.24
C SER A 404 25.66 -0.76 27.22
N ALA A 405 26.78 -1.31 26.75
CA ALA A 405 27.77 -2.00 27.58
C ALA A 405 29.18 -1.54 27.21
N SER A 406 30.01 -1.35 28.24
CA SER A 406 31.45 -1.11 28.12
C SER A 406 32.23 -2.26 28.75
N ASP A 407 33.55 -2.23 28.60
CA ASP A 407 34.45 -3.19 29.25
C ASP A 407 34.22 -4.63 28.78
N LEU A 408 33.91 -4.78 27.48
CA LEU A 408 33.68 -6.08 26.83
C LEU A 408 35.01 -6.75 26.45
N GLU A 409 35.19 -8.01 26.85
CA GLU A 409 36.29 -8.85 26.39
C GLU A 409 35.99 -9.37 24.96
N PRO A 410 36.98 -9.86 24.20
CA PRO A 410 36.72 -10.46 22.90
C PRO A 410 35.93 -11.78 23.02
N ASP A 411 34.64 -11.72 22.68
CA ASP A 411 33.72 -12.86 22.64
C ASP A 411 32.48 -12.48 21.79
N SER A 412 31.63 -13.47 21.54
CA SER A 412 30.27 -13.28 21.04
C SER A 412 29.32 -12.83 22.16
N TYR A 413 28.47 -11.85 21.85
CA TYR A 413 27.46 -11.30 22.74
C TYR A 413 26.09 -11.39 22.08
N THR A 414 25.06 -11.72 22.86
CA THR A 414 23.66 -11.64 22.45
C THR A 414 22.89 -10.74 23.41
N VAL A 415 22.04 -9.87 22.87
CA VAL A 415 21.17 -8.99 23.65
C VAL A 415 19.73 -9.26 23.27
N THR A 416 18.96 -9.77 24.22
CA THR A 416 17.50 -9.84 24.12
C THR A 416 16.92 -8.53 24.64
N VAL A 417 16.09 -7.89 23.84
CA VAL A 417 15.34 -6.68 24.18
C VAL A 417 13.86 -7.05 24.31
N GLU A 418 13.25 -6.72 25.44
CA GLU A 418 11.82 -6.92 25.71
C GLU A 418 11.16 -5.56 25.97
N ASP A 419 9.99 -5.32 25.39
CA ASP A 419 9.17 -4.15 25.67
C ASP A 419 8.37 -4.36 26.96
N SER A 420 8.64 -3.54 27.98
CA SER A 420 8.05 -3.68 29.31
C SER A 420 6.56 -3.34 29.36
N ASP A 421 6.04 -2.60 28.39
CA ASP A 421 4.63 -2.18 28.34
C ASP A 421 3.80 -3.06 27.38
N ILE A 422 4.43 -3.91 26.55
CA ILE A 422 3.77 -4.84 25.62
C ILE A 422 4.16 -6.29 25.93
N ALA A 423 3.28 -7.04 26.58
CA ALA A 423 3.57 -8.42 27.00
C ALA A 423 3.90 -9.36 25.82
N ASN A 424 5.02 -10.09 25.94
CA ASN A 424 5.60 -10.99 24.94
C ASN A 424 6.19 -10.28 23.69
N CYS A 425 6.36 -8.96 23.73
CA CYS A 425 7.11 -8.23 22.71
C CYS A 425 8.61 -8.32 22.99
N SER A 426 9.33 -9.17 22.25
CA SER A 426 10.79 -9.22 22.34
C SER A 426 11.45 -9.52 21.00
N ASN A 427 12.70 -9.09 20.87
CA ASN A 427 13.59 -9.46 19.78
C ASN A 427 15.03 -9.61 20.32
N GLU A 428 15.91 -10.26 19.57
CA GLU A 428 17.30 -10.48 19.96
C GLU A 428 18.28 -10.12 18.84
N ILE A 429 19.47 -9.65 19.23
CA ILE A 429 20.58 -9.35 18.31
C ILE A 429 21.88 -9.93 18.85
N SER A 430 22.65 -10.58 17.98
CA SER A 430 23.98 -11.11 18.30
C SER A 430 25.06 -10.38 17.50
N PHE A 431 26.21 -10.18 18.12
CA PHE A 431 27.41 -9.58 17.53
C PHE A 431 28.66 -10.14 18.21
N GLU A 432 29.83 -9.77 17.70
CA GLU A 432 31.14 -10.18 18.24
C GLU A 432 31.97 -8.93 18.54
N ILE A 433 32.71 -8.97 19.64
CA ILE A 433 33.80 -8.03 19.92
C ILE A 433 35.09 -8.74 19.53
N GLU A 434 35.79 -8.25 18.52
CA GLU A 434 37.06 -8.84 18.10
C GLU A 434 38.22 -8.18 18.87
N MET A 435 39.38 -8.86 18.91
CA MET A 435 40.64 -8.23 19.29
C MET A 435 41.31 -7.65 18.03
N VAL A 436 41.31 -6.33 17.89
CA VAL A 436 41.92 -5.65 16.74
C VAL A 436 43.40 -5.42 16.96
N GLY A 437 44.20 -5.88 16.00
CA GLY A 437 45.65 -5.65 15.93
C GLY A 437 46.53 -6.90 16.03
N GLU A 438 45.98 -8.12 15.96
CA GLU A 438 46.80 -9.32 15.75
C GLU A 438 47.72 -9.11 14.53
N LEU A 439 49.03 -9.28 14.72
CA LEU A 439 50.05 -9.01 13.71
C LEU A 439 50.54 -10.30 13.07
N ASP A 440 50.26 -10.47 11.78
CA ASP A 440 50.98 -11.40 10.92
C ASP A 440 52.28 -10.76 10.41
N LEU A 441 53.35 -11.55 10.25
CA LEU A 441 54.68 -11.07 9.89
C LEU A 441 55.20 -11.80 8.66
N ASP A 442 55.31 -11.10 7.52
CA ASP A 442 56.09 -11.60 6.38
C ASP A 442 57.57 -11.28 6.64
N ILE A 443 58.43 -12.30 6.62
CA ILE A 443 59.86 -12.18 6.95
C ILE A 443 60.70 -12.76 5.81
N THR A 444 61.45 -11.89 5.14
CA THR A 444 62.42 -12.25 4.11
C THR A 444 63.82 -12.31 4.71
N ILE A 445 64.54 -13.41 4.45
CA ILE A 445 65.88 -13.67 5.00
C ILE A 445 66.85 -13.91 3.84
N ILE A 446 68.02 -13.27 3.90
CA ILE A 446 69.18 -13.62 3.08
C ILE A 446 70.20 -14.33 4.00
N PRO A 447 70.50 -15.62 3.76
CA PRO A 447 71.51 -16.37 4.52
C PRO A 447 72.88 -15.69 4.55
N THR A 448 73.70 -16.02 5.56
CA THR A 448 75.13 -15.74 5.46
C THR A 448 75.80 -16.66 4.44
N THR A 449 77.05 -16.35 4.10
CA THR A 449 77.90 -17.21 3.28
C THR A 449 79.23 -17.44 3.97
N CYS A 450 79.57 -18.71 4.23
CA CYS A 450 80.88 -19.13 4.74
C CYS A 450 81.27 -18.43 6.06
N GLY A 451 80.35 -18.41 7.02
CA GLY A 451 80.55 -17.82 8.35
C GLY A 451 80.74 -16.30 8.39
N LEU A 452 80.57 -15.59 7.26
CA LEU A 452 80.71 -14.14 7.19
C LEU A 452 79.47 -13.42 7.71
N ASP A 453 79.65 -12.26 8.34
CA ASP A 453 78.57 -11.37 8.76
C ASP A 453 77.97 -10.61 7.56
N ASN A 454 77.42 -11.33 6.56
CA ASN A 454 76.89 -10.80 5.31
C ASN A 454 75.40 -11.09 5.06
N GLY A 455 74.72 -11.76 6.00
CA GLY A 455 73.29 -12.04 5.92
C GLY A 455 72.43 -10.78 6.14
N SER A 456 71.14 -10.88 5.82
CA SER A 456 70.16 -9.81 6.07
C SER A 456 68.76 -10.33 6.38
N VAL A 457 67.93 -9.46 6.96
CA VAL A 457 66.50 -9.69 7.21
C VAL A 457 65.68 -8.44 6.89
N GLU A 458 64.48 -8.64 6.35
CA GLU A 458 63.44 -7.64 6.15
C GLU A 458 62.11 -8.19 6.72
N VAL A 459 61.46 -7.40 7.57
CA VAL A 459 60.18 -7.75 8.24
C VAL A 459 59.09 -6.79 7.77
N ALA A 460 57.98 -7.33 7.29
CA ALA A 460 56.79 -6.59 6.91
C ALA A 460 55.58 -7.06 7.73
N PRO A 461 55.20 -6.34 8.80
CA PRO A 461 53.99 -6.62 9.56
C PRO A 461 52.73 -6.21 8.79
N ASP A 462 51.69 -7.06 8.80
CA ASP A 462 50.34 -6.67 8.37
C ASP A 462 49.54 -6.18 9.59
N GLY A 463 49.07 -4.93 9.54
CA GLY A 463 48.43 -4.26 10.66
C GLY A 463 48.23 -2.75 10.47
N PRO A 464 47.52 -2.06 11.39
CA PRO A 464 47.23 -0.64 11.25
C PRO A 464 48.47 0.27 11.42
N GLY A 465 49.40 -0.10 12.30
CA GLY A 465 50.66 0.61 12.55
C GLY A 465 50.49 1.98 13.22
N PRO A 466 51.59 2.72 13.46
CA PRO A 466 52.98 2.38 13.14
C PRO A 466 53.54 1.27 14.04
N PHE A 467 54.65 0.65 13.60
CA PHE A 467 55.26 -0.47 14.31
C PHE A 467 56.58 -0.08 14.97
N SER A 468 56.84 -0.66 16.16
CA SER A 468 58.13 -0.62 16.84
C SER A 468 58.72 -2.02 16.98
N TYR A 469 60.05 -2.12 16.88
CA TYR A 469 60.79 -3.38 16.75
C TYR A 469 61.82 -3.52 17.86
N THR A 470 61.82 -4.65 18.56
CA THR A 470 62.87 -5.04 19.51
C THR A 470 63.51 -6.33 19.05
N TRP A 471 64.84 -6.34 18.95
CA TRP A 471 65.63 -7.49 18.53
C TRP A 471 66.63 -7.90 19.60
N THR A 472 66.79 -9.19 19.84
CA THR A 472 67.94 -9.79 20.53
C THR A 472 68.63 -10.77 19.58
N GLY A 473 69.95 -10.94 19.68
CA GLY A 473 70.69 -11.85 18.79
C GLY A 473 72.19 -11.55 18.73
N PRO A 474 72.94 -12.25 17.84
CA PRO A 474 74.37 -12.04 17.62
C PRO A 474 74.75 -10.61 17.20
N THR A 475 73.94 -9.99 16.34
CA THR A 475 74.15 -8.64 15.79
C THR A 475 72.98 -7.73 16.17
N ALA A 476 73.25 -6.44 16.42
CA ALA A 476 72.19 -5.49 16.77
C ALA A 476 71.45 -4.97 15.53
N ILE A 477 70.14 -5.18 15.47
CA ILE A 477 69.23 -4.68 14.41
C ILE A 477 68.41 -3.50 14.96
N ASN A 478 68.06 -2.53 14.11
CA ASN A 478 67.20 -1.40 14.48
C ASN A 478 66.15 -1.16 13.40
N GLY A 479 64.88 -1.44 13.72
CA GLY A 479 63.76 -1.31 12.78
C GLY A 479 63.34 -2.63 12.14
N ASP A 480 62.73 -2.51 10.97
CA ASP A 480 62.20 -3.56 10.09
C ASP A 480 63.28 -4.29 9.27
N THR A 481 64.39 -3.63 8.95
CA THR A 481 65.50 -4.20 8.17
C THR A 481 66.81 -4.31 8.96
N GLY A 482 67.58 -5.37 8.72
CA GLY A 482 68.96 -5.51 9.22
C GLY A 482 69.89 -6.12 8.18
N ASP A 483 71.08 -5.54 8.00
CA ASP A 483 72.13 -5.97 7.06
C ASP A 483 73.45 -6.25 7.78
N ASN A 484 74.32 -7.07 7.17
CA ASN A 484 75.62 -7.50 7.72
C ASN A 484 75.45 -8.28 9.04
N LEU A 485 74.53 -9.24 9.01
CA LEU A 485 74.15 -10.06 10.14
C LEU A 485 74.96 -11.36 10.16
N ALA A 486 75.37 -11.78 11.36
CA ALA A 486 76.02 -13.06 11.58
C ALA A 486 75.00 -14.21 11.52
N ALA A 487 75.46 -15.42 11.24
CA ALA A 487 74.61 -16.60 11.31
C ALA A 487 74.15 -16.84 12.77
N GLY A 488 72.89 -17.26 12.94
CA GLY A 488 72.33 -17.59 14.24
C GLY A 488 70.86 -17.21 14.41
N THR A 489 70.37 -17.38 15.64
CA THR A 489 68.97 -17.08 16.00
C THR A 489 68.84 -15.66 16.57
N TYR A 490 67.84 -14.95 16.08
CA TYR A 490 67.43 -13.62 16.53
C TYR A 490 66.01 -13.72 17.10
N GLU A 491 65.77 -13.18 18.29
CA GLU A 491 64.42 -13.05 18.85
C GLU A 491 63.87 -11.67 18.46
N LEU A 492 62.69 -11.66 17.87
CA LEU A 492 62.00 -10.46 17.38
C LEU A 492 60.70 -10.26 18.17
N THR A 493 60.53 -9.08 18.75
CA THR A 493 59.23 -8.57 19.20
C THR A 493 58.84 -7.40 18.31
N VAL A 494 57.75 -7.54 17.56
CA VAL A 494 57.09 -6.42 16.85
C VAL A 494 55.92 -5.94 17.70
N THR A 495 55.79 -4.62 17.89
CA THR A 495 54.66 -3.98 18.57
C THR A 495 53.95 -3.03 17.60
N ASP A 496 52.63 -3.08 17.54
CA ASP A 496 51.81 -2.04 16.92
C ASP A 496 51.53 -0.94 17.95
N ASP A 497 52.02 0.28 17.69
CA ASP A 497 51.94 1.39 18.64
C ASP A 497 50.53 2.01 18.72
N GLN A 498 49.58 1.63 17.85
CA GLN A 498 48.19 2.12 17.82
C GLN A 498 47.20 1.17 18.53
N THR A 499 47.46 -0.14 18.50
CA THR A 499 46.66 -1.19 19.16
C THR A 499 47.33 -1.78 20.40
N GLY A 500 48.63 -1.58 20.57
CA GLY A 500 49.45 -2.18 21.63
C GLY A 500 49.72 -3.67 21.44
N CYS A 501 49.32 -4.25 20.31
CA CYS A 501 49.48 -5.68 20.03
C CYS A 501 50.93 -6.03 19.75
N GLN A 502 51.36 -7.21 20.23
CA GLN A 502 52.73 -7.69 20.13
C GLN A 502 52.77 -9.10 19.57
N THR A 503 53.63 -9.30 18.57
CA THR A 503 54.00 -10.64 18.07
C THR A 503 55.46 -10.89 18.38
N GLU A 504 55.74 -12.00 19.07
CA GLU A 504 57.08 -12.51 19.32
C GLU A 504 57.38 -13.68 18.39
N THR A 505 58.54 -13.66 17.72
CA THR A 505 58.97 -14.75 16.83
C THR A 505 60.49 -14.93 16.85
N THR A 506 60.96 -16.09 16.39
CA THR A 506 62.40 -16.39 16.27
C THR A 506 62.78 -16.45 14.80
N VAL A 507 63.70 -15.58 14.38
CA VAL A 507 64.28 -15.56 13.04
C VAL A 507 65.62 -16.28 13.07
N GLU A 508 65.77 -17.34 12.29
CA GLU A 508 67.04 -18.02 12.09
C GLU A 508 67.70 -17.52 10.79
N ILE A 509 68.88 -16.92 10.90
CA ILE A 509 69.72 -16.59 9.75
C ILE A 509 70.72 -17.76 9.59
N PRO A 510 70.51 -18.66 8.62
CA PRO A 510 71.41 -19.79 8.41
C PRO A 510 72.67 -19.34 7.69
N ASP A 511 73.72 -20.15 7.79
CA ASP A 511 74.85 -20.09 6.85
C ASP A 511 74.59 -21.05 5.69
N SER A 512 74.64 -20.56 4.45
CA SER A 512 74.21 -21.37 3.30
C SER A 512 75.19 -22.51 3.00
N ASP A 513 76.49 -22.25 3.12
CA ASP A 513 77.57 -23.14 2.70
C ASP A 513 78.85 -22.91 3.55
N PRO A 514 78.86 -23.25 4.85
CA PRO A 514 80.06 -23.18 5.69
C PRO A 514 81.18 -24.06 5.13
N LEU A 515 82.43 -23.56 5.13
CA LEU A 515 83.60 -24.40 4.84
C LEU A 515 83.74 -25.46 5.94
N GLU A 516 83.74 -26.73 5.55
CA GLU A 516 84.04 -27.87 6.42
C GLU A 516 85.29 -28.60 5.89
N LEU A 517 86.30 -28.72 6.77
CA LEU A 517 87.57 -29.40 6.47
C LEU A 517 87.67 -30.75 7.19
N SER A 518 88.11 -31.77 6.47
CA SER A 518 88.52 -33.06 7.05
C SER A 518 89.69 -33.67 6.31
N VAL A 519 90.60 -34.33 7.02
CA VAL A 519 91.82 -34.92 6.44
C VAL A 519 91.80 -36.44 6.53
N SER A 520 92.18 -37.10 5.43
CA SER A 520 92.58 -38.51 5.41
C SER A 520 94.09 -38.57 5.32
N LYS A 521 94.75 -39.25 6.27
CA LYS A 521 96.22 -39.33 6.31
C LYS A 521 96.71 -40.79 6.31
N ILE A 522 97.94 -40.96 5.84
CA ILE A 522 98.78 -42.15 6.06
C ILE A 522 100.05 -41.65 6.74
N ASP A 523 100.36 -42.23 7.89
CA ASP A 523 101.52 -41.88 8.70
C ASP A 523 102.84 -42.35 8.07
N ALA A 524 103.98 -41.79 8.47
CA ALA A 524 105.30 -42.18 7.97
C ALA A 524 105.79 -43.44 8.69
N GLU A 525 106.61 -44.29 8.06
CA GLU A 525 107.16 -45.52 8.66
C GLU A 525 108.68 -45.39 8.91
N CYS A 526 109.20 -46.04 9.95
CA CYS A 526 110.63 -46.01 10.30
C CYS A 526 111.58 -46.52 9.20
N ASP A 527 111.08 -47.34 8.27
CA ASP A 527 111.87 -47.88 7.14
C ASP A 527 112.29 -46.80 6.12
N GLY A 528 111.80 -45.57 6.29
CA GLY A 528 112.02 -44.41 5.43
C GLY A 528 110.87 -44.13 4.47
N THR A 529 109.77 -44.88 4.55
CA THR A 529 108.52 -44.57 3.83
C THR A 529 107.88 -43.32 4.43
N LEU A 530 107.64 -42.33 3.58
CA LEU A 530 107.05 -41.05 3.98
C LEU A 530 105.52 -41.10 3.93
N GLY A 531 104.88 -40.33 4.81
CA GLY A 531 103.43 -40.22 4.90
C GLY A 531 102.79 -39.42 3.77
N ASN A 532 101.47 -39.35 3.79
CA ASN A 532 100.67 -38.51 2.89
C ASN A 532 99.39 -38.03 3.58
N ALA A 533 98.79 -36.97 3.03
CA ALA A 533 97.53 -36.41 3.49
C ALA A 533 96.69 -35.92 2.30
N ASP A 534 95.43 -36.35 2.27
CA ASP A 534 94.38 -35.91 1.35
C ASP A 534 93.33 -35.10 2.12
N LEU A 535 93.22 -33.82 1.80
CA LEU A 535 92.23 -32.91 2.36
C LEU A 535 90.90 -32.98 1.59
N ILE A 536 89.82 -33.19 2.32
CA ILE A 536 88.45 -33.19 1.84
C ILE A 536 87.80 -31.89 2.32
N VAL A 537 87.34 -31.08 1.37
CA VAL A 537 86.70 -29.78 1.60
C VAL A 537 85.26 -29.83 1.09
N THR A 538 84.32 -29.40 1.91
CA THR A 538 82.90 -29.22 1.56
C THR A 538 82.43 -27.82 1.96
N GLY A 539 81.36 -27.31 1.33
CA GLY A 539 80.88 -25.93 1.49
C GLY A 539 81.48 -24.94 0.48
N GLY A 540 81.30 -23.64 0.71
CA GLY A 540 81.78 -22.59 -0.19
C GLY A 540 81.30 -22.70 -1.66
N SER A 541 82.09 -22.14 -2.58
CA SER A 541 81.84 -22.14 -4.03
C SER A 541 82.33 -23.40 -4.75
N GLY A 542 83.22 -24.16 -4.12
CA GLY A 542 83.94 -25.29 -4.73
C GLY A 542 85.28 -24.92 -5.38
N ASN A 543 85.69 -23.64 -5.36
CA ASN A 543 86.93 -23.15 -5.95
C ASN A 543 87.93 -22.72 -4.88
N TYR A 544 88.69 -23.67 -4.34
CA TYR A 544 89.56 -23.42 -3.18
C TYR A 544 91.04 -23.25 -3.54
N SER A 545 91.75 -22.48 -2.72
CA SER A 545 93.21 -22.43 -2.66
C SER A 545 93.71 -23.02 -1.33
N TYR A 546 94.93 -23.57 -1.34
CA TYR A 546 95.49 -24.35 -0.23
C TYR A 546 96.85 -23.79 0.18
N ALA A 547 97.00 -23.41 1.44
CA ALA A 547 98.27 -22.98 2.04
C ALA A 547 98.67 -23.96 3.15
N TRP A 548 99.69 -24.77 2.88
CA TRP A 548 100.25 -25.74 3.82
C TRP A 548 101.37 -25.12 4.66
N ASP A 549 101.42 -25.38 5.96
CA ASP A 549 102.57 -25.11 6.84
C ASP A 549 103.03 -26.40 7.55
N PRO A 550 104.26 -26.90 7.33
CA PRO A 550 105.25 -26.42 6.35
C PRO A 550 104.75 -26.54 4.90
N GLY A 551 105.29 -25.70 4.01
CA GLY A 551 104.88 -25.59 2.60
C GLY A 551 105.21 -26.81 1.74
N VAL A 552 104.44 -27.89 1.90
CA VAL A 552 104.63 -29.20 1.23
C VAL A 552 103.79 -29.39 -0.04
N SER A 553 102.67 -28.67 -0.18
CA SER A 553 101.80 -28.75 -1.36
C SER A 553 101.14 -27.41 -1.69
N ALA A 554 100.52 -27.36 -2.87
CA ALA A 554 99.70 -26.24 -3.37
C ALA A 554 98.31 -26.71 -3.84
N GLY A 555 97.90 -27.92 -3.47
CA GLY A 555 96.59 -28.50 -3.75
C GLY A 555 96.02 -29.22 -2.53
N SER A 556 94.90 -29.91 -2.70
CA SER A 556 94.22 -30.68 -1.65
C SER A 556 95.04 -31.85 -1.09
N SER A 557 96.03 -32.35 -1.83
CA SER A 557 96.81 -33.53 -1.48
C SER A 557 98.28 -33.18 -1.29
N ALA A 558 98.90 -33.74 -0.26
CA ALA A 558 100.34 -33.69 -0.04
C ALA A 558 100.91 -35.12 0.13
N ILE A 559 102.08 -35.34 -0.44
CA ILE A 559 102.81 -36.63 -0.40
C ILE A 559 104.24 -36.39 0.08
N ASP A 560 104.94 -37.46 0.39
CA ASP A 560 106.33 -37.43 0.87
C ASP A 560 106.49 -36.61 2.17
N LEU A 561 105.57 -36.80 3.12
CA LEU A 561 105.55 -36.12 4.42
C LEU A 561 106.41 -36.83 5.47
N GLU A 562 107.31 -36.10 6.12
CA GLU A 562 108.00 -36.55 7.33
C GLU A 562 107.06 -36.49 8.54
N ALA A 563 107.34 -37.26 9.61
CA ALA A 563 106.57 -37.20 10.84
C ALA A 563 106.67 -35.81 11.50
N GLY A 564 105.52 -35.27 11.93
CA GLY A 564 105.40 -33.92 12.48
C GLY A 564 103.99 -33.33 12.31
N ILE A 565 103.80 -32.13 12.85
CA ILE A 565 102.55 -31.38 12.78
C ILE A 565 102.49 -30.55 11.50
N TYR A 566 101.35 -30.60 10.82
CA TYR A 566 101.02 -29.84 9.63
C TYR A 566 99.73 -29.05 9.86
N SER A 567 99.65 -27.82 9.34
CA SER A 567 98.37 -27.13 9.15
C SER A 567 98.11 -26.85 7.68
N VAL A 568 96.82 -26.75 7.33
CA VAL A 568 96.37 -26.33 6.01
C VAL A 568 95.29 -25.29 6.17
N THR A 569 95.60 -24.06 5.78
CA THR A 569 94.59 -23.02 5.56
C THR A 569 93.98 -23.23 4.18
N VAL A 570 92.65 -23.25 4.11
CA VAL A 570 91.89 -23.32 2.87
C VAL A 570 91.10 -22.02 2.71
N GLU A 571 91.28 -21.34 1.59
CA GLU A 571 90.57 -20.09 1.26
C GLU A 571 89.74 -20.31 -0.02
N ASP A 572 88.45 -19.98 0.03
CA ASP A 572 87.58 -19.99 -1.14
C ASP A 572 87.91 -18.80 -2.03
N SER A 573 88.34 -19.07 -3.26
CA SER A 573 88.88 -18.05 -4.16
C SER A 573 87.80 -17.19 -4.83
N ASP A 574 86.52 -17.58 -4.73
CA ASP A 574 85.39 -16.81 -5.27
C ASP A 574 84.58 -16.07 -4.18
N ILE A 575 84.89 -16.28 -2.89
CA ILE A 575 84.23 -15.66 -1.74
C ILE A 575 85.29 -14.97 -0.84
N ASP A 576 85.40 -13.65 -0.90
CA ASP A 576 86.39 -12.87 -0.14
C ASP A 576 86.24 -13.09 1.38
N LEU A 577 87.37 -13.33 2.07
CA LEU A 577 87.47 -13.67 3.50
C LEU A 577 86.86 -15.03 3.94
N CYS A 578 86.39 -15.87 3.03
CA CYS A 578 85.94 -17.24 3.34
C CYS A 578 87.15 -18.19 3.46
N TRP A 579 87.54 -18.54 4.70
CA TRP A 579 88.62 -19.48 4.95
C TRP A 579 88.40 -20.30 6.23
N ASP A 580 89.03 -21.48 6.29
CA ASP A 580 89.13 -22.33 7.48
C ASP A 580 90.55 -22.93 7.58
N GLU A 581 90.95 -23.40 8.77
CA GLU A 581 92.25 -24.05 9.00
C GLU A 581 92.10 -25.36 9.76
N ILE A 582 92.65 -26.43 9.19
CA ILE A 582 92.80 -27.72 9.88
C ILE A 582 94.25 -27.96 10.30
N ILE A 583 94.45 -28.47 11.50
CA ILE A 583 95.75 -28.89 12.05
C ILE A 583 95.70 -30.40 12.30
N PHE A 584 96.73 -31.12 11.86
CA PHE A 584 96.88 -32.56 12.11
C PHE A 584 98.36 -32.94 12.23
N GLU A 585 98.62 -34.16 12.68
CA GLU A 585 99.97 -34.71 12.83
C GLU A 585 100.13 -35.93 11.92
N ILE A 586 101.25 -36.01 11.19
CA ILE A 586 101.75 -37.25 10.60
C ILE A 586 102.60 -37.90 11.69
N GLU A 587 102.18 -39.06 12.16
CA GLU A 587 102.90 -39.81 13.18
C GLU A 587 104.03 -40.63 12.54
N MET A 588 104.95 -41.15 13.36
CA MET A 588 105.91 -42.17 12.94
C MET A 588 105.35 -43.54 13.32
N ALA A 589 104.65 -44.17 12.39
CA ALA A 589 104.10 -45.50 12.53
C ALA A 589 105.21 -46.53 12.78
N GLY A 590 105.07 -47.26 13.89
CA GLY A 590 106.02 -48.29 14.34
C GLY A 590 106.94 -47.87 15.48
N ASP A 591 106.90 -46.60 15.95
CA ASP A 591 107.78 -46.09 17.00
C ASP A 591 107.93 -47.06 18.19
N LEU A 592 109.18 -47.29 18.60
CA LEU A 592 109.58 -48.37 19.49
C LEU A 592 109.74 -47.84 20.92
N ASP A 593 108.73 -48.03 21.77
CA ASP A 593 108.84 -47.68 23.18
C ASP A 593 109.72 -48.70 23.92
N LEU A 594 110.53 -48.21 24.87
CA LEU A 594 111.51 -49.02 25.61
C LEU A 594 111.35 -48.81 27.12
N ASP A 595 110.80 -49.80 27.82
CA ASP A 595 110.90 -49.85 29.28
C ASP A 595 112.30 -50.36 29.68
N ILE A 596 113.06 -49.52 30.39
CA ILE A 596 114.46 -49.77 30.77
C ILE A 596 114.59 -49.73 32.29
N THR A 597 114.84 -50.90 32.89
CA THR A 597 115.14 -51.02 34.33
C THR A 597 116.64 -51.23 34.54
N ILE A 598 117.25 -50.39 35.40
CA ILE A 598 118.71 -50.41 35.68
C ILE A 598 118.95 -50.74 37.16
N GLU A 599 119.64 -51.85 37.41
CA GLU A 599 120.17 -52.21 38.73
C GLU A 599 121.67 -51.82 38.80
N PRO A 600 122.07 -50.86 39.65
CA PRO A 600 123.43 -50.33 39.65
C PRO A 600 124.45 -51.25 40.34
N THR A 601 125.68 -51.27 39.84
CA THR A 601 126.82 -51.96 40.46
C THR A 601 127.00 -51.62 41.93
N THR A 602 127.31 -52.62 42.76
CA THR A 602 127.54 -52.43 44.20
C THR A 602 129.02 -52.57 44.56
N CYS A 603 129.53 -51.62 45.35
CA CYS A 603 130.88 -51.67 45.96
C CYS A 603 132.06 -51.88 44.99
N GLY A 604 131.92 -51.52 43.70
CA GLY A 604 132.96 -51.70 42.69
C GLY A 604 133.09 -53.14 42.17
N LEU A 605 132.02 -53.93 42.25
CA LEU A 605 131.89 -55.22 41.60
C LEU A 605 131.17 -55.05 40.25
N ASP A 606 131.50 -55.94 39.30
CA ASP A 606 130.85 -56.01 37.99
C ASP A 606 129.56 -56.83 38.14
N ASN A 607 128.54 -56.22 38.74
CA ASN A 607 127.27 -56.86 39.11
C ASN A 607 126.04 -55.96 38.95
N GLY A 608 126.13 -54.94 38.10
CA GLY A 608 124.94 -54.21 37.65
C GLY A 608 124.21 -54.99 36.56
N SER A 609 122.93 -54.67 36.33
CA SER A 609 122.21 -55.17 35.17
C SER A 609 121.30 -54.10 34.54
N VAL A 610 120.97 -54.30 33.27
CA VAL A 610 119.98 -53.53 32.52
C VAL A 610 119.02 -54.51 31.84
N ASP A 611 117.74 -54.41 32.20
CA ASP A 611 116.61 -55.12 31.62
C ASP A 611 115.92 -54.16 30.65
N VAL A 612 115.73 -54.57 29.38
CA VAL A 612 115.12 -53.74 28.34
C VAL A 612 113.97 -54.50 27.71
N VAL A 613 112.77 -53.95 27.81
CA VAL A 613 111.55 -54.51 27.25
C VAL A 613 111.04 -53.56 26.16
N PRO A 614 111.28 -53.87 24.88
CA PRO A 614 110.68 -53.12 23.78
C PRO A 614 109.20 -53.47 23.63
N ASP A 615 108.35 -52.46 23.45
CA ASP A 615 106.94 -52.63 23.08
C ASP A 615 106.79 -52.37 21.57
N GLY A 616 106.50 -53.43 20.81
CA GLY A 616 106.52 -53.41 19.34
C GLY A 616 106.23 -54.80 18.74
N PRO A 617 106.05 -54.90 17.42
CA PRO A 617 105.70 -56.16 16.77
C PRO A 617 106.85 -57.17 16.70
N GLY A 618 108.10 -56.71 16.60
CA GLY A 618 109.32 -57.52 16.62
C GLY A 618 109.52 -58.44 15.38
N PRO A 619 110.64 -59.18 15.30
CA PRO A 619 111.63 -59.42 16.37
C PRO A 619 112.66 -58.28 16.52
N PHE A 620 113.27 -58.17 17.69
CA PHE A 620 114.22 -57.11 18.01
C PHE A 620 115.69 -57.56 17.94
N THR A 621 116.53 -56.75 17.34
CA THR A 621 118.00 -56.83 17.37
C THR A 621 118.55 -55.84 18.40
N PHE A 622 119.37 -56.32 19.34
CA PHE A 622 120.03 -55.51 20.37
C PHE A 622 121.53 -55.37 20.08
N VAL A 623 122.02 -54.14 19.96
CA VAL A 623 123.45 -53.83 19.73
C VAL A 623 123.98 -52.98 20.89
N TRP A 624 124.86 -53.57 21.69
CA TRP A 624 125.50 -52.91 22.82
C TRP A 624 126.93 -52.46 22.50
N THR A 625 127.31 -51.25 22.93
CA THR A 625 128.72 -50.83 23.03
C THR A 625 129.04 -50.40 24.45
N GLY A 626 130.26 -50.71 24.94
CA GLY A 626 130.65 -50.43 26.32
C GLY A 626 131.99 -51.05 26.75
N PRO A 627 132.34 -50.98 28.05
CA PRO A 627 133.62 -51.48 28.58
C PRO A 627 133.81 -53.00 28.48
N ILE A 628 132.72 -53.76 28.42
CA ILE A 628 132.66 -55.22 28.30
C ILE A 628 131.64 -55.55 27.19
N ALA A 629 131.91 -56.59 26.40
CA ALA A 629 130.99 -57.04 25.35
C ALA A 629 129.83 -57.86 25.94
N ILE A 630 128.60 -57.37 25.76
CA ILE A 630 127.35 -58.03 26.11
C ILE A 630 126.82 -58.77 24.87
N ASN A 631 126.23 -59.95 25.03
CA ASN A 631 125.51 -60.65 23.97
C ASN A 631 124.18 -61.18 24.53
N GLY A 632 123.06 -60.55 24.14
CA GLY A 632 121.72 -60.87 24.59
C GLY A 632 120.87 -59.63 24.78
N ASP A 633 119.58 -59.86 24.97
CA ASP A 633 118.55 -58.82 25.03
C ASP A 633 118.68 -57.99 26.33
N ASN A 634 119.10 -58.64 27.41
CA ASN A 634 119.38 -58.03 28.72
C ASN A 634 120.87 -58.08 29.06
N GLY A 635 121.39 -56.99 29.63
CA GLY A 635 122.79 -56.87 30.03
C GLY A 635 122.99 -57.22 31.50
N ASP A 636 123.52 -58.41 31.80
CA ASP A 636 123.86 -58.86 33.16
C ASP A 636 125.37 -58.76 33.47
N ASP A 637 125.73 -58.76 34.76
CA ASP A 637 127.11 -58.71 35.29
C ASP A 637 127.93 -57.51 34.75
N LEU A 638 127.28 -56.36 34.60
CA LEU A 638 127.89 -55.17 34.00
C LEU A 638 128.86 -54.48 34.97
N ALA A 639 130.03 -54.12 34.45
CA ALA A 639 130.99 -53.25 35.11
C ALA A 639 130.51 -51.79 35.10
N ALA A 640 130.89 -51.00 36.10
CA ALA A 640 130.53 -49.59 36.18
C ALA A 640 131.14 -48.79 35.00
N GLY A 641 130.28 -48.20 34.16
CA GLY A 641 130.68 -47.45 32.98
C GLY A 641 129.49 -46.92 32.19
N THR A 642 129.77 -46.32 31.04
CA THR A 642 128.75 -45.90 30.06
C THR A 642 128.57 -47.02 29.04
N TYR A 643 127.33 -47.41 28.81
CA TYR A 643 126.94 -48.31 27.73
C TYR A 643 126.00 -47.55 26.80
N GLU A 644 126.13 -47.78 25.49
CA GLU A 644 125.18 -47.33 24.48
C GLU A 644 124.47 -48.56 23.95
N LEU A 645 123.14 -48.58 24.04
CA LEU A 645 122.28 -49.58 23.42
C LEU A 645 121.62 -48.98 22.18
N THR A 646 121.61 -49.74 21.10
CA THR A 646 120.68 -49.57 19.98
C THR A 646 119.79 -50.80 19.94
N VAL A 647 118.48 -50.59 20.06
CA VAL A 647 117.47 -51.60 19.73
C VAL A 647 117.00 -51.31 18.30
N THR A 648 116.63 -52.35 17.57
CA THR A 648 116.08 -52.27 16.21
C THR A 648 114.99 -53.32 16.09
N ASP A 649 113.77 -52.96 15.71
CA ASP A 649 112.74 -53.89 15.29
C ASP A 649 113.00 -54.30 13.83
N ASP A 650 113.42 -55.57 13.64
CA ASP A 650 113.76 -56.12 12.34
C ASP A 650 112.55 -56.18 11.37
N LEU A 651 111.31 -55.98 11.85
CA LEU A 651 110.09 -55.97 11.04
C LEU A 651 109.70 -54.57 10.55
N THR A 652 109.80 -53.53 11.39
CA THR A 652 109.41 -52.16 11.05
C THR A 652 110.58 -51.26 10.64
N GLY A 653 111.82 -51.66 10.94
CA GLY A 653 113.01 -50.83 10.71
C GLY A 653 113.20 -49.69 11.72
N CYS A 654 112.33 -49.63 12.74
CA CYS A 654 112.62 -48.93 14.00
C CYS A 654 113.63 -49.76 14.84
#